data_AF-A0A2N1UWH9-F1
#
_entry.id   AF-A0A2N1UWH9-F1
#
_cell.length_a   1.000
_cell.length_b   1.000
_cell.length_c   1.000
_cell.angle_alpha   90.00
_cell.angle_beta   90.00
_cell.angle_gamma   90.00
#
_symmetry.space_group_name_H-M   'P 1'
#
loop_
_entity.id
_entity.type
_entity.pdbx_description
1 polymer ?
#
loop_
_entity_poly.entity_id
_entity_poly.type
_entity_poly.pdbx_seq_one_letter_code
_entity_poly.pdbx_strand_id
1 'polypeptide(L)'
;METSRSSEPVSAFAGFLLLILLSLLPLYGPIVWGNSTLFFRDVLHNYYPLISFLKQSLLQGDLPLWNPYLFTGTPQAAALEPPLFYPLAWMFFVLPYKYALALNLCLHHLLAAGGIYLLGRNYGWAWPTRTLTAMGLTLGGVMVAMNNVHPLQNSAALIPLLFWACDRLCRERRLEPALVFAILYALQILSGHLEIVYFTSVFIGFYICLHIDAKALRLIGLMTLAVVLGLGLSAVQLLPSLSFSTDSVRQGGLDIANASQWSYHPLLTLLLLLPDMRGSVYEGLSLNMVFGDPKFGQALLFVSAYIGLLSCLGFVMAIPELKRHPERRVLLFWLLVSLFSLLLAFGQHLPIYEWVLKIPGMSFFRYPSKFLILSVLGIAIFSGFGLNRIWDGASGSRRLLQFTGAWLALLGLSCLGVWLGRTALANLLSELIVGIGVLKPAGAPFWSADFISRLLEQGLRQILLCAALLALWWLCQRQQLSQRLRMGALITLTGFDLLSSSVNAVWLTSDEILTVQSPVSDFFKERGLDRKPQERFIVAYDIKALPDSFRPDLKRHGFLRGNLFKAISQEENYGLLHGFRSAYGFLPGRTYLSNLYYQLYDKVLEDGQLTLRSHLESASAVRYLISINPEQKIQALYQNNPLYRQQAFFPEINTYIHENLSWQPRVRFLTQAFNIKDEKMTRYIFANPKETGYSPQKHVVLLEDKALIEAKRLIPPQEAAQKQWSEPQILTESNNRIEISFKTNTSGYLVLADQYAAGWQAVDNGQQLPILRANFMNRAVRLGPGDHHLIFSYTPPGWQAGLLTTATTVFLWLGLWLWSRRKPQLAAIPAN
;
A
#
# COMPACT_ATOMS: atom_id res chain seq x y z
N MET A 1 39.36 7.97 27.82
CA MET A 1 38.79 6.83 28.56
C MET A 1 38.08 5.93 27.56
N GLU A 2 38.84 5.03 26.94
CA GLU A 2 38.32 3.92 26.13
C GLU A 2 37.83 2.83 27.09
N THR A 3 36.54 2.81 27.38
CA THR A 3 35.95 1.62 28.01
C THR A 3 35.78 0.55 26.95
N SER A 4 36.39 -0.61 27.22
CA SER A 4 36.34 -1.82 26.41
C SER A 4 34.92 -2.13 25.94
N ARG A 5 34.65 -1.93 24.65
CA ARG A 5 33.50 -2.55 23.96
C ARG A 5 33.79 -4.06 23.95
N SER A 6 33.35 -4.78 24.97
CA SER A 6 33.39 -6.24 24.97
C SER A 6 32.71 -6.73 23.69
N SER A 7 33.43 -7.51 22.89
CA SER A 7 32.86 -8.18 21.73
C SER A 7 31.70 -9.05 22.23
N GLU A 8 30.49 -8.70 21.81
CA GLU A 8 29.31 -9.51 22.10
C GLU A 8 29.56 -10.96 21.68
N PRO A 9 29.19 -11.94 22.53
CA PRO A 9 29.30 -13.32 22.13
C PRO A 9 28.36 -13.55 20.94
N VAL A 10 28.86 -14.19 19.89
CA VAL A 10 28.10 -14.55 18.67
C VAL A 10 26.77 -15.24 19.02
N SER A 11 26.73 -15.96 20.14
CA SER A 11 25.54 -16.62 20.69
C SER A 11 24.39 -15.65 21.04
N ALA A 12 24.66 -14.40 21.41
CA ALA A 12 23.61 -13.42 21.75
C ALA A 12 22.87 -12.94 20.50
N PHE A 13 23.58 -12.69 19.40
CA PHE A 13 22.95 -12.31 18.13
C PHE A 13 22.19 -13.49 17.50
N ALA A 14 22.79 -14.68 17.52
CA ALA A 14 22.11 -15.91 17.08
C ALA A 14 20.85 -16.20 17.91
N GLY A 15 20.92 -16.04 19.24
CA GLY A 15 19.78 -16.15 20.13
C GLY A 15 18.69 -15.13 19.83
N PHE A 16 19.05 -13.87 19.58
CA PHE A 16 18.11 -12.83 19.14
C PHE A 16 17.39 -13.23 17.84
N LEU A 17 18.14 -13.61 16.80
CA LEU A 17 17.55 -14.01 15.52
C LEU A 17 16.60 -15.19 15.67
N LEU A 18 17.02 -16.22 16.44
CA LEU A 18 16.19 -17.39 16.71
C LEU A 18 14.89 -17.00 17.42
N LEU A 19 14.95 -16.13 18.43
CA LEU A 19 13.77 -15.69 19.18
C LEU A 19 12.79 -14.91 18.30
N ILE A 20 13.28 -14.00 17.45
CA ILE A 20 12.41 -13.29 16.51
C ILE A 20 11.78 -14.28 15.53
N LEU A 21 12.56 -15.17 14.91
CA LEU A 21 12.04 -16.19 14.00
C LEU A 21 10.96 -17.07 14.65
N LEU A 22 11.22 -17.58 15.86
CA LEU A 22 10.27 -18.38 16.63
C LEU A 22 8.99 -17.59 16.93
N SER A 23 9.10 -16.30 17.23
CA SER A 23 7.94 -15.44 17.49
C SER A 23 7.09 -15.16 16.24
N LEU A 24 7.65 -15.30 15.03
CA LEU A 24 6.90 -15.13 13.78
C LEU A 24 6.16 -16.41 13.36
N LEU A 25 6.50 -17.57 13.92
CA LEU A 25 5.87 -18.85 13.56
C LEU A 25 4.35 -18.87 13.81
N PRO A 26 3.80 -18.36 14.93
CA PRO A 26 2.37 -18.32 15.12
C PRO A 26 1.63 -17.41 14.12
N LEU A 27 2.33 -16.41 13.55
CA LEU A 27 1.75 -15.48 12.58
C LEU A 27 1.75 -16.06 11.16
N TYR A 28 2.86 -16.68 10.74
CA TYR A 28 3.07 -17.07 9.34
C TYR A 28 3.23 -18.57 9.12
N GLY A 29 3.41 -19.35 10.18
CA GLY A 29 3.46 -20.81 10.14
C GLY A 29 2.25 -21.44 9.45
N PRO A 30 1.01 -20.98 9.68
CA PRO A 30 -0.16 -21.45 8.93
C PRO A 30 -0.07 -21.25 7.41
N ILE A 31 0.68 -20.25 6.93
CA ILE A 31 0.90 -20.01 5.49
C ILE A 31 2.02 -20.91 4.95
N VAL A 32 3.09 -21.09 5.73
CA VAL A 32 4.29 -21.83 5.31
C VAL A 32 4.04 -23.35 5.33
N TRP A 33 3.41 -23.86 6.39
CA TRP A 33 3.21 -25.30 6.59
C TRP A 33 1.75 -25.75 6.44
N GLY A 34 0.81 -24.81 6.38
CA GLY A 34 -0.61 -25.10 6.19
C GLY A 34 -1.11 -24.78 4.78
N ASN A 35 -2.42 -24.99 4.60
CA ASN A 35 -3.16 -24.68 3.38
C ASN A 35 -3.86 -23.33 3.54
N SER A 36 -3.10 -22.30 3.90
CA SER A 36 -3.67 -20.97 4.18
C SER A 36 -2.88 -19.87 3.50
N THR A 37 -3.57 -18.77 3.17
CA THR A 37 -2.99 -17.55 2.64
C THR A 37 -3.67 -16.32 3.24
N LEU A 38 -2.97 -15.18 3.22
CA LEU A 38 -3.59 -13.89 3.49
C LEU A 38 -4.56 -13.54 2.37
N PHE A 39 -5.73 -13.00 2.74
CA PHE A 39 -6.75 -12.62 1.76
C PHE A 39 -7.28 -11.19 1.90
N PHE A 40 -7.03 -10.54 3.02
CA PHE A 40 -7.72 -9.30 3.36
C PHE A 40 -7.18 -8.08 2.60
N ARG A 41 -8.09 -7.16 2.24
CA ARG A 41 -7.80 -5.86 1.60
C ARG A 41 -6.98 -6.06 0.32
N ASP A 42 -5.95 -5.25 0.12
CA ASP A 42 -5.17 -5.14 -1.10
C ASP A 42 -4.44 -6.44 -1.50
N VAL A 43 -4.34 -7.42 -0.59
CA VAL A 43 -3.59 -8.66 -0.82
C VAL A 43 -4.10 -9.41 -2.05
N LEU A 44 -5.42 -9.66 -2.14
CA LEU A 44 -5.98 -10.39 -3.29
C LEU A 44 -6.49 -9.46 -4.37
N HIS A 45 -7.05 -8.29 -4.04
CA HIS A 45 -7.64 -7.45 -5.08
C HIS A 45 -6.62 -6.63 -5.87
N ASN A 46 -5.42 -6.37 -5.31
CA ASN A 46 -4.42 -5.51 -5.93
C ASN A 46 -3.09 -6.25 -6.14
N TYR A 47 -2.44 -6.67 -5.06
CA TYR A 47 -1.07 -7.15 -5.15
C TYR A 47 -0.93 -8.51 -5.82
N TYR A 48 -1.82 -9.47 -5.53
CA TYR A 48 -1.75 -10.79 -6.16
C TYR A 48 -1.90 -10.74 -7.70
N PRO A 49 -2.94 -10.07 -8.26
CA PRO A 49 -3.06 -9.86 -9.70
C PRO A 49 -1.87 -9.14 -10.31
N LEU A 50 -1.42 -8.05 -9.65
CA LEU A 50 -0.30 -7.25 -10.13
C LEU A 50 1.01 -8.05 -10.21
N ILE A 51 1.33 -8.80 -9.15
CA ILE A 51 2.52 -9.64 -9.08
C ILE A 51 2.43 -10.78 -10.09
N SER A 52 1.24 -11.36 -10.28
CA SER A 52 1.01 -12.40 -11.29
C SER A 52 1.28 -11.89 -12.70
N PHE A 53 0.78 -10.70 -13.05
CA PHE A 53 1.07 -10.04 -14.32
C PHE A 53 2.57 -9.75 -14.51
N LEU A 54 3.24 -9.19 -13.51
CA LEU A 54 4.68 -8.90 -13.58
C LEU A 54 5.49 -10.19 -13.78
N LYS A 55 5.18 -11.24 -13.02
CA LYS A 55 5.86 -12.54 -13.12
C LYS A 55 5.67 -13.16 -14.49
N GLN A 56 4.45 -13.19 -15.01
CA GLN A 56 4.15 -13.74 -16.33
C GLN A 56 4.87 -12.98 -17.45
N SER A 57 4.86 -11.64 -17.38
CA SER A 57 5.55 -10.78 -18.35
C SER A 57 7.06 -11.08 -18.39
N LEU A 58 7.71 -11.12 -17.22
CA LEU A 58 9.13 -11.41 -17.12
C LEU A 58 9.49 -12.82 -17.61
N LEU A 59 8.66 -13.83 -17.32
CA LEU A 59 8.86 -15.20 -17.80
C LEU A 59 8.73 -15.32 -19.33
N GLN A 60 7.94 -14.46 -19.96
CA GLN A 60 7.77 -14.39 -21.42
C GLN A 60 8.89 -13.59 -22.12
N GLY A 61 9.82 -13.00 -21.35
CA GLY A 61 10.87 -12.11 -21.90
C GLY A 61 10.38 -10.69 -22.16
N ASP A 62 9.16 -10.36 -21.76
CA ASP A 62 8.56 -9.04 -21.93
C ASP A 62 8.82 -8.17 -20.69
N LEU A 63 9.54 -7.05 -20.88
CA LEU A 63 9.67 -6.05 -19.83
C LEU A 63 8.29 -5.41 -19.58
N PRO A 64 7.74 -5.40 -18.35
CA PRO A 64 6.41 -4.86 -18.09
C PRO A 64 6.44 -3.33 -17.93
N LEU A 65 6.76 -2.58 -19.00
CA LEU A 65 6.74 -1.11 -18.96
C LEU A 65 5.32 -0.57 -19.08
N TRP A 66 4.48 -1.27 -19.84
CA TRP A 66 3.05 -0.99 -20.02
C TRP A 66 2.21 -2.19 -19.58
N ASN A 67 1.09 -1.92 -18.93
CA ASN A 67 0.11 -2.93 -18.53
C ASN A 67 -1.16 -2.77 -19.38
N PRO A 68 -1.42 -3.66 -20.35
CA PRO A 68 -2.54 -3.55 -21.28
C PRO A 68 -3.89 -4.00 -20.71
N TYR A 69 -3.91 -4.57 -19.50
CA TYR A 69 -5.07 -5.26 -18.92
C TYR A 69 -5.97 -4.35 -18.08
N LEU A 70 -5.46 -3.21 -17.59
CA LEU A 70 -6.20 -2.26 -16.76
C LEU A 70 -6.42 -0.94 -17.49
N PHE A 71 -7.62 -0.36 -17.37
CA PHE A 71 -7.96 0.96 -17.92
C PHE A 71 -7.62 1.16 -19.40
N THR A 72 -7.69 0.11 -20.22
CA THR A 72 -7.24 0.12 -21.63
C THR A 72 -5.74 0.37 -21.82
N GLY A 73 -4.95 0.31 -20.75
CA GLY A 73 -3.50 0.44 -20.76
C GLY A 73 -2.99 1.44 -19.71
N THR A 74 -1.99 1.06 -18.92
CA THR A 74 -1.37 1.95 -17.91
C THR A 74 0.17 1.87 -17.87
N PRO A 75 0.88 2.98 -17.58
CA PRO A 75 2.33 3.01 -17.35
C PRO A 75 2.82 2.19 -16.13
N GLN A 76 2.99 0.89 -16.30
CA GLN A 76 3.31 -0.02 -15.20
C GLN A 76 4.66 0.27 -14.51
N ALA A 77 5.75 0.38 -15.27
CA ALA A 77 7.08 0.60 -14.68
C ALA A 77 7.25 2.01 -14.08
N ALA A 78 6.40 2.96 -14.47
CA ALA A 78 6.38 4.30 -13.91
C ALA A 78 5.49 4.44 -12.67
N ALA A 79 4.60 3.47 -12.43
CA ALA A 79 3.89 3.39 -11.16
C ALA A 79 4.88 3.05 -10.03
N LEU A 80 4.72 3.70 -8.87
CA LEU A 80 5.64 3.53 -7.73
C LEU A 80 5.39 2.23 -6.95
N GLU A 81 4.14 1.80 -6.85
CA GLU A 81 3.73 0.67 -6.02
C GLU A 81 4.24 -0.73 -6.46
N PRO A 82 4.37 -1.06 -7.76
CA PRO A 82 4.80 -2.39 -8.18
C PRO A 82 6.24 -2.68 -7.75
N PRO A 83 6.53 -3.88 -7.21
CA PRO A 83 7.86 -4.22 -6.68
C PRO A 83 8.89 -4.59 -7.77
N LEU A 84 8.82 -3.96 -8.96
CA LEU A 84 9.66 -4.31 -10.11
C LEU A 84 11.15 -4.06 -9.81
N PHE A 85 11.46 -2.92 -9.18
CA PHE A 85 12.83 -2.49 -8.89
C PHE A 85 13.24 -2.71 -7.43
N TYR A 86 12.39 -3.35 -6.62
CA TYR A 86 12.68 -3.62 -5.22
C TYR A 86 13.26 -5.03 -5.03
N PRO A 87 14.58 -5.20 -4.88
CA PRO A 87 15.21 -6.52 -4.92
C PRO A 87 14.76 -7.45 -3.78
N LEU A 88 14.37 -6.89 -2.62
CA LEU A 88 13.87 -7.67 -1.49
C LEU A 88 12.47 -8.26 -1.73
N ALA A 89 11.80 -7.89 -2.84
CA ALA A 89 10.54 -8.49 -3.26
C ALA A 89 10.69 -9.38 -4.52
N TRP A 90 11.88 -9.54 -5.09
CA TRP A 90 12.08 -10.40 -6.27
C TRP A 90 11.78 -11.88 -6.01
N MET A 91 11.67 -12.30 -4.75
CA MET A 91 11.14 -13.61 -4.37
C MET A 91 9.73 -13.89 -4.93
N PHE A 92 8.93 -12.87 -5.22
CA PHE A 92 7.63 -13.01 -5.87
C PHE A 92 7.73 -13.50 -7.32
N PHE A 93 8.85 -13.24 -8.00
CA PHE A 93 9.06 -13.68 -9.38
C PHE A 93 9.58 -15.11 -9.47
N VAL A 94 10.11 -15.65 -8.37
CA VAL A 94 10.71 -17.01 -8.33
C VAL A 94 9.78 -18.00 -7.64
N LEU A 95 9.28 -17.66 -6.45
CA LEU A 95 8.48 -18.58 -5.63
C LEU A 95 6.98 -18.50 -5.96
N PRO A 96 6.16 -19.49 -5.57
CA PRO A 96 4.70 -19.35 -5.56
C PRO A 96 4.26 -18.20 -4.64
N TYR A 97 3.19 -17.50 -5.01
CA TYR A 97 2.76 -16.26 -4.35
C TYR A 97 2.64 -16.37 -2.82
N LYS A 98 1.97 -17.43 -2.32
CA LYS A 98 1.77 -17.61 -0.87
C LYS A 98 3.09 -17.66 -0.08
N TYR A 99 4.09 -18.38 -0.60
CA TYR A 99 5.39 -18.52 0.04
C TYR A 99 6.23 -17.26 -0.11
N ALA A 100 6.17 -16.61 -1.27
CA ALA A 100 6.83 -15.32 -1.50
C ALA A 100 6.29 -14.24 -0.56
N LEU A 101 4.96 -14.19 -0.37
CA LEU A 101 4.31 -13.26 0.54
C LEU A 101 4.75 -13.51 1.99
N ALA A 102 4.66 -14.76 2.46
CA ALA A 102 5.11 -15.10 3.82
C ALA A 102 6.59 -14.76 4.04
N LEU A 103 7.45 -15.08 3.08
CA LEU A 103 8.88 -14.76 3.15
C LEU A 103 9.12 -13.25 3.15
N ASN A 104 8.42 -12.49 2.31
CA ASN A 104 8.51 -11.03 2.27
C ASN A 104 8.12 -10.45 3.63
N LEU A 105 6.98 -10.85 4.20
CA LEU A 105 6.52 -10.37 5.50
C LEU A 105 7.55 -10.72 6.60
N CYS A 106 7.99 -11.96 6.68
CA CYS A 106 9.02 -12.41 7.64
C CYS A 106 10.31 -11.59 7.53
N LEU A 107 10.82 -11.41 6.30
CA LEU A 107 12.04 -10.65 6.04
C LEU A 107 11.93 -9.22 6.56
N HIS A 108 10.80 -8.54 6.33
CA HIS A 108 10.64 -7.15 6.75
C HIS A 108 10.41 -7.01 8.26
N HIS A 109 9.84 -8.02 8.92
CA HIS A 109 9.89 -8.08 10.40
C HIS A 109 11.34 -8.23 10.90
N LEU A 110 12.14 -9.09 10.27
CA LEU A 110 13.54 -9.28 10.64
C LEU A 110 14.39 -8.02 10.39
N LEU A 111 14.14 -7.28 9.30
CA LEU A 111 14.82 -6.01 9.02
C LEU A 111 14.49 -4.95 10.07
N ALA A 112 13.21 -4.81 10.44
CA ALA A 112 12.79 -3.90 11.49
C ALA A 112 13.40 -4.27 12.85
N ALA A 113 13.32 -5.55 13.23
CA ALA A 113 13.92 -6.07 14.47
C ALA A 113 15.44 -5.87 14.49
N GLY A 114 16.11 -6.18 13.37
CA GLY A 114 17.55 -6.02 13.20
C GLY A 114 17.97 -4.56 13.33
N GLY A 115 17.22 -3.62 12.75
CA GLY A 115 17.46 -2.20 12.90
C GLY A 115 17.33 -1.73 14.34
N ILE A 116 16.31 -2.18 15.08
CA ILE A 116 16.17 -1.89 16.52
C ILE A 116 17.32 -2.49 17.33
N TYR A 117 17.70 -3.74 17.05
CA TYR A 117 18.80 -4.41 17.74
C TYR A 117 20.13 -3.67 17.54
N LEU A 118 20.42 -3.27 16.30
CA LEU A 118 21.63 -2.53 15.95
C LEU A 118 21.61 -1.11 16.51
N LEU A 119 20.47 -0.41 16.47
CA LEU A 119 20.32 0.93 17.05
C LEU A 119 20.48 0.90 18.58
N GLY A 120 19.84 -0.05 19.26
CA GLY A 120 19.99 -0.23 20.70
C GLY A 120 21.42 -0.57 21.12
N ARG A 121 22.21 -1.21 20.23
CA ARG A 121 23.65 -1.44 20.47
C ARG A 121 24.43 -0.12 20.44
N ASN A 122 24.08 0.81 19.56
CA ASN A 122 24.69 2.15 19.56
C ASN A 122 24.33 2.94 20.83
N TYR A 123 23.13 2.77 21.36
CA TYR A 123 22.69 3.36 22.64
C TYR A 123 23.23 2.63 23.88
N GLY A 124 24.01 1.56 23.71
CA GLY A 124 24.64 0.83 24.81
C GLY A 124 23.69 -0.09 25.59
N TRP A 125 22.54 -0.45 25.03
CA TRP A 125 21.58 -1.34 25.70
C TRP A 125 22.10 -2.77 25.82
N ALA A 126 21.76 -3.42 26.93
CA ALA A 126 21.97 -4.86 27.07
C ALA A 126 21.22 -5.63 25.99
N TRP A 127 21.75 -6.78 25.58
CA TRP A 127 21.15 -7.59 24.51
C TRP A 127 19.69 -8.03 24.81
N PRO A 128 19.27 -8.32 26.07
CA PRO A 128 17.88 -8.66 26.34
C PRO A 128 16.95 -7.48 26.12
N THR A 129 17.38 -6.27 26.50
CA THR A 129 16.65 -5.03 26.23
C THR A 129 16.42 -4.85 24.74
N ARG A 130 17.48 -5.02 23.93
CA ARG A 130 17.38 -4.95 22.47
C ARG A 130 16.38 -5.93 21.90
N THR A 131 16.42 -7.19 22.35
CA THR A 131 15.48 -8.23 21.91
C THR A 131 14.04 -7.89 22.29
N LEU A 132 13.80 -7.48 23.54
CA LEU A 132 12.45 -7.13 24.02
C LEU A 132 11.88 -5.90 23.31
N THR A 133 12.69 -4.86 23.08
CA THR A 133 12.30 -3.68 22.32
C THR A 133 12.03 -4.01 20.85
N ALA A 134 12.83 -4.88 20.23
CA ALA A 134 12.58 -5.36 18.87
C ALA A 134 11.26 -6.14 18.79
N MET A 135 11.00 -7.07 19.71
CA MET A 135 9.73 -7.81 19.79
C MET A 135 8.53 -6.87 19.95
N GLY A 136 8.63 -5.85 20.80
CA GLY A 136 7.58 -4.83 21.01
C GLY A 136 7.18 -4.11 19.73
N LEU A 137 8.14 -3.79 18.86
CA LEU A 137 7.86 -3.19 17.55
C LEU A 137 7.32 -4.22 16.55
N THR A 138 7.98 -5.37 16.41
CA THR A 138 7.70 -6.31 15.32
C THR A 138 6.45 -7.14 15.53
N LEU A 139 6.19 -7.53 16.77
CA LEU A 139 4.94 -8.19 17.15
C LEU A 139 3.87 -7.17 17.55
N GLY A 140 4.21 -5.88 17.55
CA GLY A 140 3.30 -4.78 17.79
C GLY A 140 2.25 -4.65 16.69
N GLY A 141 1.10 -4.12 17.07
CA GLY A 141 -0.10 -4.09 16.27
C GLY A 141 0.06 -3.42 14.92
N VAL A 142 0.72 -2.26 14.88
CA VAL A 142 0.87 -1.50 13.62
C VAL A 142 1.69 -2.31 12.61
N MET A 143 2.81 -2.89 13.03
CA MET A 143 3.69 -3.66 12.14
C MET A 143 2.95 -4.86 11.54
N VAL A 144 2.22 -5.62 12.37
CA VAL A 144 1.43 -6.78 11.92
C VAL A 144 0.22 -6.37 11.08
N ALA A 145 -0.45 -5.26 11.41
CA ALA A 145 -1.59 -4.75 10.65
C ALA A 145 -1.23 -4.34 9.21
N MET A 146 0.04 -4.01 8.97
CA MET A 146 0.57 -3.69 7.63
C MET A 146 0.71 -4.92 6.73
N ASN A 147 0.52 -6.15 7.23
CA ASN A 147 0.55 -7.37 6.40
C ASN A 147 -0.42 -7.30 5.21
N ASN A 148 -1.53 -6.57 5.37
CA ASN A 148 -2.53 -6.42 4.32
C ASN A 148 -2.25 -5.25 3.35
N VAL A 149 -1.16 -4.49 3.55
CA VAL A 149 -0.54 -3.48 2.65
C VAL A 149 0.98 -3.69 2.74
N HIS A 150 1.46 -4.84 2.26
CA HIS A 150 2.84 -5.24 2.49
C HIS A 150 3.90 -4.30 1.86
N PRO A 151 3.68 -3.58 0.73
CA PRO A 151 4.68 -2.62 0.26
C PRO A 151 4.90 -1.45 1.25
N LEU A 152 3.84 -1.05 1.97
CA LEU A 152 3.95 -0.04 3.04
C LEU A 152 4.79 -0.58 4.19
N GLN A 153 4.61 -1.86 4.55
CA GLN A 153 5.45 -2.55 5.52
C GLN A 153 6.91 -2.61 5.08
N ASN A 154 7.15 -2.88 3.78
CA ASN A 154 8.49 -2.97 3.22
C ASN A 154 9.26 -1.66 3.45
N SER A 155 8.60 -0.52 3.20
CA SER A 155 9.16 0.80 3.44
C SER A 155 9.38 1.11 4.92
N ALA A 156 8.40 0.78 5.76
CA ALA A 156 8.44 1.07 7.20
C ALA A 156 9.48 0.23 7.95
N ALA A 157 9.71 -1.01 7.53
CA ALA A 157 10.69 -1.91 8.11
C ALA A 157 12.14 -1.39 8.03
N LEU A 158 12.43 -0.51 7.07
CA LEU A 158 13.75 0.06 6.86
C LEU A 158 14.02 1.28 7.74
N ILE A 159 12.99 1.89 8.36
CA ILE A 159 13.13 3.09 9.19
C ILE A 159 14.14 2.87 10.34
N PRO A 160 14.08 1.78 11.14
CA PRO A 160 15.03 1.58 12.23
C PRO A 160 16.47 1.40 11.73
N LEU A 161 16.67 0.76 10.59
CA LEU A 161 17.99 0.59 9.95
C LEU A 161 18.54 1.93 9.45
N LEU A 162 17.69 2.79 8.89
CA LEU A 162 18.08 4.15 8.48
C LEU A 162 18.51 5.00 9.68
N PHE A 163 17.78 4.94 10.80
CA PHE A 163 18.20 5.61 12.03
C PHE A 163 19.48 5.02 12.61
N TRP A 164 19.68 3.70 12.54
CA TRP A 164 20.94 3.06 12.93
C TRP A 164 22.13 3.55 12.09
N ALA A 165 21.99 3.57 10.76
CA ALA A 165 23.04 4.06 9.87
C ALA A 165 23.30 5.56 10.06
N CYS A 166 22.25 6.35 10.30
CA CYS A 166 22.33 7.78 10.60
C CYS A 166 23.06 8.04 11.93
N ASP A 167 22.67 7.38 13.02
CA ASP A 167 23.34 7.52 14.32
C ASP A 167 24.82 7.11 14.23
N ARG A 168 25.12 6.02 13.51
CA ARG A 168 26.49 5.60 13.23
C ARG A 168 27.26 6.68 12.46
N LEU A 169 26.64 7.31 11.45
CA LEU A 169 27.24 8.42 10.69
C LEU A 169 27.49 9.66 11.57
N CYS A 170 26.53 10.02 12.42
CA CYS A 170 26.65 11.14 13.37
C CYS A 170 27.84 10.96 14.33
N ARG A 171 28.04 9.73 14.83
CA ARG A 171 29.11 9.35 15.77
C ARG A 171 30.47 9.19 15.09
N GLU A 172 30.53 8.45 13.98
CA GLU A 172 31.80 8.06 13.35
C GLU A 172 32.30 9.07 12.30
N ARG A 173 31.38 9.77 11.61
CA ARG A 173 31.68 10.74 10.52
C ARG A 173 32.58 10.14 9.43
N ARG A 174 32.32 8.88 9.09
CA ARG A 174 33.03 8.10 8.08
C ARG A 174 32.18 7.90 6.84
N LEU A 175 32.84 7.62 5.72
CA LEU A 175 32.18 7.34 4.45
C LEU A 175 31.36 6.04 4.50
N GLU A 176 31.84 4.99 5.19
CA GLU A 176 31.15 3.69 5.22
C GLU A 176 29.71 3.78 5.75
N PRO A 177 29.41 4.39 6.92
CA PRO A 177 28.02 4.60 7.35
C PRO A 177 27.15 5.39 6.35
N ALA A 178 27.73 6.39 5.66
CA ALA A 178 27.03 7.15 4.63
C ALA A 178 26.68 6.27 3.41
N LEU A 179 27.57 5.37 3.00
CA LEU A 179 27.32 4.42 1.91
C LEU A 179 26.26 3.38 2.29
N VAL A 180 26.27 2.88 3.53
CA VAL A 180 25.23 1.99 4.06
C VAL A 180 23.88 2.70 4.09
N PHE A 181 23.85 3.96 4.56
CA PHE A 181 22.64 4.79 4.53
C PHE A 181 22.11 4.94 3.11
N ALA A 182 22.98 5.18 2.12
CA ALA A 182 22.58 5.36 0.73
C ALA A 182 21.82 4.15 0.17
N ILE A 183 22.30 2.92 0.45
CA ILE A 183 21.62 1.68 0.04
C ILE A 183 20.28 1.54 0.74
N LEU A 184 20.23 1.74 2.05
CA LEU A 184 18.98 1.62 2.82
C LEU A 184 17.94 2.65 2.35
N TYR A 185 18.39 3.85 2.00
CA TYR A 185 17.54 4.93 1.50
C TYR A 185 17.02 4.61 0.10
N ALA A 186 17.87 4.08 -0.79
CA ALA A 186 17.47 3.59 -2.09
C ALA A 186 16.43 2.46 -1.96
N LEU A 187 16.66 1.48 -1.09
CA LEU A 187 15.72 0.39 -0.84
C LEU A 187 14.37 0.90 -0.30
N GLN A 188 14.37 1.93 0.56
CA GLN A 188 13.14 2.53 1.07
C GLN A 188 12.37 3.25 -0.05
N ILE A 189 13.05 3.93 -0.96
CA ILE A 189 12.42 4.53 -2.14
C ILE A 189 11.83 3.45 -3.06
N LEU A 190 12.64 2.42 -3.37
CA LEU A 190 12.27 1.35 -4.29
C LEU A 190 11.07 0.52 -3.81
N SER A 191 10.77 0.53 -2.51
CA SER A 191 9.58 -0.11 -1.93
C SER A 191 8.23 0.52 -2.35
N GLY A 192 8.25 1.70 -2.98
CA GLY A 192 7.08 2.30 -3.62
C GLY A 192 6.25 3.28 -2.77
N HIS A 193 6.60 3.50 -1.50
CA HIS A 193 5.87 4.40 -0.59
C HIS A 193 6.67 5.67 -0.25
N LEU A 194 6.65 6.65 -1.16
CA LEU A 194 7.37 7.91 -1.00
C LEU A 194 6.92 8.72 0.22
N GLU A 195 5.69 8.53 0.70
CA GLU A 195 5.23 9.16 1.95
C GLU A 195 6.07 8.73 3.16
N ILE A 196 6.47 7.45 3.22
CA ILE A 196 7.29 6.93 4.31
C ILE A 196 8.73 7.43 4.17
N VAL A 197 9.26 7.49 2.94
CA VAL A 197 10.56 8.11 2.64
C VAL A 197 10.58 9.56 3.10
N TYR A 198 9.53 10.32 2.77
CA TYR A 198 9.38 11.72 3.15
C TYR A 198 9.36 11.88 4.68
N PHE A 199 8.51 11.14 5.39
CA PHE A 199 8.45 11.21 6.86
C PHE A 199 9.79 10.82 7.49
N THR A 200 10.41 9.73 7.02
CA THR A 200 11.71 9.25 7.51
C THR A 200 12.79 10.31 7.32
N SER A 201 12.84 10.95 6.14
CA SER A 201 13.82 12.00 5.81
C SER A 201 13.69 13.22 6.73
N VAL A 202 12.45 13.67 6.99
CA VAL A 202 12.19 14.81 7.88
C VAL A 202 12.69 14.53 9.31
N PHE A 203 12.36 13.36 9.88
CA PHE A 203 12.78 13.03 11.24
C PHE A 203 14.28 12.71 11.34
N ILE A 204 14.91 12.18 10.29
CA ILE A 204 16.37 12.04 10.22
C ILE A 204 17.05 13.42 10.20
N GLY A 205 16.49 14.39 9.47
CA GLY A 205 16.95 15.78 9.51
C GLY A 205 16.96 16.35 10.92
N PHE A 206 15.85 16.22 11.66
CA PHE A 206 15.78 16.63 13.06
C PHE A 206 16.78 15.88 13.95
N TYR A 207 17.02 14.59 13.70
CA TYR A 207 17.99 13.79 14.44
C TYR A 207 19.44 14.28 14.23
N ILE A 208 19.79 14.65 13.00
CA ILE A 208 21.11 15.22 12.66
C ILE A 208 21.32 16.56 13.38
N CYS A 209 20.26 17.38 13.52
CA CYS A 209 20.34 18.66 14.24
C CYS A 209 20.80 18.50 15.70
N LEU A 210 20.56 17.34 16.33
CA LEU A 210 21.03 17.05 17.69
C LEU A 210 22.56 16.91 17.79
N HIS A 211 23.22 16.68 16.65
CA HIS A 211 24.64 16.33 16.52
C HIS A 211 25.46 17.40 15.78
N ILE A 212 24.88 18.58 15.55
CA ILE A 212 25.60 19.73 14.97
C ILE A 212 26.65 20.23 15.98
N ASP A 213 27.91 20.18 15.56
CA ASP A 213 29.06 20.68 16.30
C ASP A 213 30.07 21.37 15.35
N ALA A 214 31.29 21.65 15.82
CA ALA A 214 32.33 22.31 15.02
C ALA A 214 32.70 21.56 13.72
N LYS A 215 32.39 20.26 13.59
CA LYS A 215 32.61 19.47 12.36
C LYS A 215 31.29 19.14 11.64
N ALA A 216 30.22 19.91 11.89
CA ALA A 216 28.91 19.72 11.27
C ALA A 216 28.97 19.70 9.74
N LEU A 217 29.86 20.50 9.13
CA LEU A 217 29.99 20.55 7.67
C LEU A 217 30.36 19.19 7.06
N ARG A 218 31.22 18.41 7.74
CA ARG A 218 31.57 17.05 7.30
C ARG A 218 30.39 16.08 7.43
N LEU A 219 29.62 16.19 8.51
CA LEU A 219 28.43 15.36 8.71
C LEU A 219 27.38 15.68 7.63
N ILE A 220 27.12 16.96 7.39
CA ILE A 220 26.19 17.44 6.36
C ILE A 220 26.67 16.95 4.98
N GLY A 221 27.93 17.16 4.62
CA GLY A 221 28.47 16.71 3.33
C GLY A 221 28.36 15.19 3.11
N LEU A 222 28.64 14.38 4.14
CA LEU A 222 28.48 12.92 4.05
C LEU A 222 27.02 12.49 3.95
N MET A 223 26.11 13.15 4.67
CA MET A 223 24.68 12.86 4.57
C MET A 223 24.13 13.29 3.20
N THR A 224 24.51 14.46 2.70
CA THR A 224 24.17 14.91 1.34
C THR A 224 24.65 13.91 0.30
N LEU A 225 25.90 13.43 0.41
CA LEU A 225 26.41 12.36 -0.45
C LEU A 225 25.55 11.09 -0.35
N ALA A 226 25.20 10.66 0.86
CA ALA A 226 24.36 9.48 1.07
C ALA A 226 22.98 9.61 0.41
N VAL A 227 22.34 10.78 0.55
CA VAL A 227 21.04 11.07 -0.08
C VAL A 227 21.16 11.11 -1.60
N VAL A 228 22.16 11.80 -2.15
CA VAL A 228 22.40 11.86 -3.61
C VAL A 228 22.64 10.47 -4.19
N LEU A 229 23.47 9.65 -3.54
CA LEU A 229 23.69 8.26 -3.94
C LEU A 229 22.40 7.43 -3.83
N GLY A 230 21.62 7.59 -2.76
CA GLY A 230 20.35 6.88 -2.60
C GLY A 230 19.31 7.23 -3.67
N LEU A 231 19.22 8.50 -4.05
CA LEU A 231 18.38 8.97 -5.16
C LEU A 231 18.89 8.44 -6.52
N GLY A 232 20.20 8.45 -6.75
CA GLY A 232 20.80 7.90 -7.98
C GLY A 232 20.57 6.39 -8.12
N LEU A 233 20.75 5.62 -7.03
CA LEU A 233 20.51 4.17 -6.98
C LEU A 233 19.04 3.79 -7.23
N SER A 234 18.10 4.72 -7.01
CA SER A 234 16.66 4.51 -7.24
C SER A 234 16.12 5.25 -8.48
N ALA A 235 16.99 5.91 -9.26
CA ALA A 235 16.62 6.72 -10.40
C ALA A 235 15.86 5.98 -11.51
N VAL A 236 16.13 4.67 -11.70
CA VAL A 236 15.42 3.80 -12.64
C VAL A 236 13.91 3.76 -12.40
N GLN A 237 13.48 3.94 -11.15
CA GLN A 237 12.06 4.05 -10.79
C GLN A 237 11.64 5.51 -10.64
N LEU A 238 12.44 6.33 -9.96
CA LEU A 238 12.08 7.72 -9.66
C LEU A 238 11.85 8.59 -10.89
N LEU A 239 12.72 8.52 -11.91
CA LEU A 239 12.60 9.42 -13.07
C LEU A 239 11.37 9.12 -13.94
N PRO A 240 11.04 7.85 -14.24
CA PRO A 240 9.75 7.50 -14.82
C PRO A 240 8.55 7.93 -13.96
N SER A 241 8.61 7.69 -12.65
CA SER A 241 7.52 8.06 -11.74
C SER A 241 7.29 9.56 -11.64
N LEU A 242 8.35 10.38 -11.69
CA LEU A 242 8.22 11.84 -11.72
C LEU A 242 7.46 12.30 -12.96
N SER A 243 7.81 11.77 -14.13
CA SER A 243 7.12 12.08 -15.39
C SER A 243 5.67 11.58 -15.39
N PHE A 244 5.41 10.43 -14.77
CA PHE A 244 4.05 9.91 -14.63
C PHE A 244 3.21 10.70 -13.63
N SER A 245 3.84 11.27 -12.59
CA SER A 245 3.13 12.03 -11.56
C SER A 245 2.45 13.28 -12.10
N THR A 246 3.03 13.92 -13.13
CA THR A 246 2.45 15.10 -13.79
C THR A 246 1.18 14.78 -14.58
N ASP A 247 1.03 13.54 -15.05
CA ASP A 247 -0.13 13.06 -15.81
C ASP A 247 -1.16 12.32 -14.93
N SER A 248 -0.93 12.31 -13.61
CA SER A 248 -1.74 11.58 -12.64
C SER A 248 -2.82 12.47 -11.99
N VAL A 249 -3.83 11.83 -11.38
CA VAL A 249 -4.84 12.52 -10.55
C VAL A 249 -4.26 13.27 -9.35
N ARG A 250 -2.97 13.09 -9.05
CA ARG A 250 -2.28 13.74 -7.93
C ARG A 250 -1.55 15.02 -8.35
N GLN A 251 -1.69 15.43 -9.62
CA GLN A 251 -1.16 16.69 -10.12
C GLN A 251 -1.74 17.86 -9.30
N GLY A 252 -0.87 18.59 -8.58
CA GLY A 252 -1.27 19.73 -7.73
C GLY A 252 -1.60 19.40 -6.27
N GLY A 253 -1.51 18.14 -5.85
CA GLY A 253 -1.84 17.69 -4.49
C GLY A 253 -3.32 17.34 -4.31
N LEU A 254 -3.64 16.75 -3.17
CA LEU A 254 -5.01 16.35 -2.79
C LEU A 254 -5.72 17.50 -2.06
N ASP A 255 -7.04 17.59 -2.25
CA ASP A 255 -7.87 18.45 -1.41
C ASP A 255 -7.89 17.94 0.06
N ILE A 256 -8.30 18.81 0.98
CA ILE A 256 -8.31 18.51 2.42
C ILE A 256 -9.18 17.27 2.71
N ALA A 257 -10.30 17.13 1.99
CA ALA A 257 -11.24 16.05 2.19
C ALA A 257 -10.67 14.68 1.79
N ASN A 258 -9.83 14.59 0.75
CA ASN A 258 -9.15 13.36 0.34
C ASN A 258 -7.86 13.13 1.12
N ALA A 259 -7.10 14.19 1.44
CA ALA A 259 -5.88 14.10 2.23
C ALA A 259 -6.15 13.61 3.66
N SER A 260 -7.26 14.05 4.27
CA SER A 260 -7.61 13.74 5.66
C SER A 260 -8.42 12.45 5.84
N GLN A 261 -8.68 11.68 4.78
CA GLN A 261 -9.33 10.36 4.87
C GLN A 261 -8.56 9.44 5.81
N TRP A 262 -9.25 8.51 6.50
CA TRP A 262 -8.61 7.57 7.44
C TRP A 262 -7.75 8.27 8.51
N SER A 263 -8.23 9.41 8.98
CA SER A 263 -7.72 10.06 10.19
C SER A 263 -7.92 9.14 11.40
N TYR A 264 -6.94 9.11 12.31
CA TYR A 264 -7.01 8.29 13.50
C TYR A 264 -7.76 9.04 14.61
N HIS A 265 -8.96 8.60 14.96
CA HIS A 265 -9.71 9.28 16.02
C HIS A 265 -8.97 9.26 17.37
N PRO A 266 -8.90 10.37 18.14
CA PRO A 266 -8.14 10.42 19.39
C PRO A 266 -8.49 9.33 20.42
N LEU A 267 -9.78 8.97 20.53
CA LEU A 267 -10.22 7.89 21.43
C LEU A 267 -9.67 6.50 21.03
N LEU A 268 -9.28 6.31 19.78
CA LEU A 268 -8.65 5.06 19.35
C LEU A 268 -7.26 4.89 19.95
N THR A 269 -6.63 5.94 20.52
CA THR A 269 -5.35 5.83 21.25
C THR A 269 -5.43 4.82 22.40
N LEU A 270 -6.63 4.53 22.92
CA LEU A 270 -6.86 3.44 23.88
C LEU A 270 -6.46 2.06 23.30
N LEU A 271 -6.51 1.88 21.98
CA LEU A 271 -6.07 0.66 21.28
C LEU A 271 -4.55 0.45 21.30
N LEU A 272 -3.76 1.46 21.69
CA LEU A 272 -2.35 1.26 22.02
C LEU A 272 -2.22 0.36 23.26
N LEU A 273 -3.17 0.45 24.20
CA LEU A 273 -3.17 -0.26 25.49
C LEU A 273 -4.10 -1.48 25.51
N LEU A 274 -5.16 -1.47 24.71
CA LEU A 274 -6.22 -2.48 24.72
C LEU A 274 -6.27 -3.24 23.38
N PRO A 275 -5.76 -4.48 23.33
CA PRO A 275 -5.51 -5.19 22.07
C PRO A 275 -6.75 -5.62 21.28
N ASP A 276 -7.85 -5.95 21.96
CA ASP A 276 -8.94 -6.75 21.38
C ASP A 276 -10.29 -6.01 21.37
N MET A 277 -10.29 -4.68 21.58
CA MET A 277 -11.51 -3.85 21.50
C MET A 277 -12.03 -3.64 20.07
N ARG A 278 -11.61 -4.51 19.16
CA ARG A 278 -11.82 -4.38 17.71
C ARG A 278 -12.88 -5.33 17.20
N GLY A 279 -13.42 -6.20 18.05
CA GLY A 279 -14.26 -7.31 17.61
C GLY A 279 -13.55 -8.20 16.59
N SER A 280 -14.22 -9.26 16.17
CA SER A 280 -13.88 -9.89 14.91
C SER A 280 -14.35 -8.97 13.77
N VAL A 281 -13.62 -8.94 12.65
CA VAL A 281 -14.13 -8.42 11.37
C VAL A 281 -15.46 -9.10 11.00
N TYR A 282 -15.65 -10.32 11.52
CA TYR A 282 -16.84 -11.15 11.35
C TYR A 282 -18.00 -10.73 12.26
N GLU A 283 -17.77 -9.93 13.32
CA GLU A 283 -18.75 -9.78 14.41
C GLU A 283 -19.32 -8.36 14.61
N GLY A 284 -19.09 -7.39 13.73
CA GLY A 284 -19.97 -6.21 13.69
C GLY A 284 -19.87 -5.23 14.89
N LEU A 285 -19.01 -5.48 15.88
CA LEU A 285 -18.92 -4.72 17.13
C LEU A 285 -17.47 -4.37 17.45
N SER A 286 -17.04 -3.19 17.00
CA SER A 286 -15.67 -2.72 17.15
C SER A 286 -15.61 -1.21 17.37
N LEU A 287 -14.61 -0.71 18.10
CA LEU A 287 -14.32 0.74 18.14
C LEU A 287 -14.09 1.31 16.73
N ASN A 288 -13.64 0.48 15.78
CA ASN A 288 -13.44 0.84 14.39
C ASN A 288 -14.76 1.22 13.72
N MET A 289 -15.86 0.50 13.98
CA MET A 289 -17.18 0.86 13.44
C MET A 289 -17.75 2.17 14.00
N VAL A 290 -17.22 2.72 15.08
CA VAL A 290 -17.70 4.02 15.60
C VAL A 290 -16.82 5.17 15.18
N PHE A 291 -15.51 4.96 15.23
CA PHE A 291 -14.52 6.02 15.05
C PHE A 291 -13.75 5.90 13.74
N GLY A 292 -14.00 4.85 12.96
CA GLY A 292 -13.47 4.68 11.62
C GLY A 292 -14.18 5.56 10.61
N ASP A 293 -13.59 5.68 9.43
CA ASP A 293 -14.08 6.58 8.40
C ASP A 293 -15.41 6.08 7.78
N PRO A 294 -16.52 6.82 7.93
CA PRO A 294 -17.81 6.40 7.39
C PRO A 294 -17.80 6.16 5.87
N LYS A 295 -16.92 6.86 5.13
CA LYS A 295 -16.80 6.72 3.68
C LYS A 295 -16.27 5.35 3.24
N PHE A 296 -15.62 4.61 4.14
CA PHE A 296 -14.99 3.32 3.87
C PHE A 296 -15.53 2.20 4.76
N GLY A 297 -16.83 2.27 5.10
CA GLY A 297 -17.46 1.27 5.97
C GLY A 297 -16.81 1.21 7.36
N GLN A 298 -16.26 2.33 7.82
CA GLN A 298 -15.65 2.49 9.14
C GLN A 298 -14.43 1.56 9.39
N ALA A 299 -13.77 1.11 8.33
CA ALA A 299 -12.51 0.37 8.45
C ALA A 299 -11.34 1.30 8.80
N LEU A 300 -10.43 0.85 9.67
CA LEU A 300 -9.16 1.54 9.94
C LEU A 300 -8.06 1.03 9.00
N LEU A 301 -7.13 1.92 8.65
CA LEU A 301 -5.91 1.53 7.92
C LEU A 301 -5.09 0.49 8.71
N PHE A 302 -4.90 0.73 10.01
CA PHE A 302 -4.27 -0.23 10.90
C PHE A 302 -5.34 -0.90 11.74
N VAL A 303 -5.59 -2.16 11.44
CA VAL A 303 -6.46 -3.05 12.21
C VAL A 303 -5.91 -3.37 13.59
N SER A 304 -4.68 -2.95 13.91
CA SER A 304 -4.10 -3.03 15.24
C SER A 304 -3.13 -1.91 15.52
N ALA A 305 -3.15 -1.38 16.75
CA ALA A 305 -2.18 -0.39 17.22
C ALA A 305 -1.52 -0.79 18.55
N TYR A 306 -1.83 -1.98 19.07
CA TYR A 306 -1.38 -2.44 20.38
C TYR A 306 0.15 -2.51 20.48
N ILE A 307 0.75 -1.92 21.51
CA ILE A 307 2.22 -1.83 21.64
C ILE A 307 2.80 -2.84 22.65
N GLY A 308 1.96 -3.57 23.36
CA GLY A 308 2.36 -4.47 24.45
C GLY A 308 2.56 -3.76 25.78
N LEU A 309 2.21 -4.46 26.87
CA LEU A 309 2.34 -3.95 28.23
C LEU A 309 3.78 -3.70 28.64
N LEU A 310 4.71 -4.54 28.18
CA LEU A 310 6.13 -4.34 28.49
C LEU A 310 6.66 -3.04 27.87
N SER A 311 6.21 -2.69 26.65
CA SER A 311 6.53 -1.40 26.03
C SER A 311 5.92 -0.24 26.83
N CYS A 312 4.70 -0.39 27.34
CA CYS A 312 4.07 0.62 28.21
C CYS A 312 4.88 0.84 29.50
N LEU A 313 5.28 -0.25 30.16
CA LEU A 313 6.12 -0.19 31.36
C LEU A 313 7.46 0.47 31.06
N GLY A 314 8.13 0.05 29.98
CA GLY A 314 9.38 0.66 29.51
C GLY A 314 9.23 2.17 29.27
N PHE A 315 8.12 2.60 28.66
CA PHE A 315 7.85 4.00 28.37
C PHE A 315 7.81 4.85 29.64
N VAL A 316 7.03 4.40 30.64
CA VAL A 316 6.95 5.09 31.94
C VAL A 316 8.32 5.13 32.63
N MET A 317 9.06 4.03 32.55
CA MET A 317 10.37 3.90 33.20
C MET A 317 11.49 4.68 32.51
N ALA A 318 11.27 5.13 31.27
CA ALA A 318 12.19 6.00 30.55
C ALA A 318 12.05 7.49 30.93
N ILE A 319 10.93 7.92 31.51
CA ILE A 319 10.70 9.33 31.88
C ILE A 319 11.80 9.90 32.80
N PRO A 320 12.25 9.20 33.87
CA PRO A 320 13.34 9.70 34.71
C PRO A 320 14.68 9.85 33.98
N GLU A 321 14.89 9.10 32.89
CA GLU A 321 16.12 9.14 32.09
C GLU A 321 16.25 10.45 31.29
N LEU A 322 15.15 11.16 31.01
CA LEU A 322 15.20 12.49 30.37
C LEU A 322 16.04 13.51 31.15
N LYS A 323 16.15 13.34 32.48
CA LYS A 323 16.96 14.23 33.33
C LYS A 323 18.38 13.70 33.57
N ARG A 324 18.57 12.39 33.54
CA ARG A 324 19.78 11.72 34.07
C ARG A 324 20.66 11.08 33.01
N HIS A 325 20.10 10.69 31.86
CA HIS A 325 20.82 9.93 30.86
C HIS A 325 21.80 10.82 30.08
N PRO A 326 23.03 10.36 29.78
CA PRO A 326 23.99 11.10 28.96
C PRO A 326 23.41 11.52 27.59
N GLU A 327 22.59 10.65 27.00
CA GLU A 327 21.95 10.88 25.70
C GLU A 327 20.55 11.52 25.80
N ARG A 328 20.24 12.29 26.86
CA ARG A 328 18.90 12.87 27.10
C ARG A 328 18.27 13.59 25.91
N ARG A 329 19.08 14.20 25.01
CA ARG A 329 18.60 14.84 23.77
C ARG A 329 18.03 13.81 22.79
N VAL A 330 18.65 12.65 22.68
CA VAL A 330 18.17 11.51 21.87
C VAL A 330 16.89 10.93 22.48
N LEU A 331 16.83 10.80 23.81
CA LEU A 331 15.60 10.36 24.48
C LEU A 331 14.45 11.34 24.25
N LEU A 332 14.70 12.64 24.41
CA LEU A 332 13.72 13.69 24.15
C LEU A 332 13.25 13.66 22.70
N PHE A 333 14.16 13.46 21.75
CA PHE A 333 13.81 13.30 20.34
C PHE A 333 12.81 12.16 20.15
N TRP A 334 13.07 10.95 20.65
CA TRP A 334 12.15 9.81 20.47
C TRP A 334 10.81 10.01 21.17
N LEU A 335 10.77 10.68 22.32
CA LEU A 335 9.54 11.11 22.96
C LEU A 335 8.75 12.09 22.07
N LEU A 336 9.43 13.09 21.48
CA LEU A 336 8.79 14.04 20.57
C LEU A 336 8.32 13.39 19.28
N VAL A 337 9.09 12.45 18.69
CA VAL A 337 8.66 11.65 17.54
C VAL A 337 7.38 10.88 17.87
N SER A 338 7.33 10.23 19.04
CA SER A 338 6.16 9.49 19.51
C SER A 338 4.92 10.38 19.58
N LEU A 339 5.02 11.50 20.31
CA LEU A 339 3.88 12.39 20.58
C LEU A 339 3.44 13.16 19.33
N PHE A 340 4.39 13.77 18.61
CA PHE A 340 4.08 14.59 17.44
C PHE A 340 3.49 13.74 16.31
N SER A 341 4.04 12.55 16.06
CA SER A 341 3.48 11.65 15.03
C SER A 341 2.09 11.14 15.42
N LEU A 342 1.81 10.93 16.71
CA LEU A 342 0.46 10.58 17.16
C LEU A 342 -0.53 11.73 16.91
N LEU A 343 -0.13 12.97 17.21
CA LEU A 343 -0.95 14.15 16.92
C LEU A 343 -1.22 14.30 15.42
N LEU A 344 -0.18 14.13 14.58
CA LEU A 344 -0.36 14.16 13.12
C LEU A 344 -1.27 13.03 12.63
N ALA A 345 -1.26 11.87 13.30
CA ALA A 345 -2.15 10.76 12.96
C ALA A 345 -3.64 11.11 13.16
N PHE A 346 -3.94 12.06 14.05
CA PHE A 346 -5.32 12.49 14.30
C PHE A 346 -5.97 13.19 13.11
N GLY A 347 -5.18 13.71 12.17
CA GLY A 347 -5.69 14.24 10.90
C GLY A 347 -6.79 15.27 11.10
N GLN A 348 -7.98 15.03 10.53
CA GLN A 348 -9.14 15.92 10.64
C GLN A 348 -9.61 16.19 12.08
N HIS A 349 -9.23 15.35 13.05
CA HIS A 349 -9.55 15.55 14.46
C HIS A 349 -8.57 16.50 15.16
N LEU A 350 -7.50 16.91 14.48
CA LEU A 350 -6.55 17.92 14.95
C LEU A 350 -6.85 19.26 14.26
N PRO A 351 -7.28 20.32 14.98
CA PRO A 351 -7.68 21.60 14.37
C PRO A 351 -6.61 22.27 13.50
N ILE A 352 -5.33 22.01 13.78
CA ILE A 352 -4.20 22.58 13.04
C ILE A 352 -3.78 21.75 11.82
N TYR A 353 -4.44 20.62 11.53
CA TYR A 353 -4.01 19.70 10.48
C TYR A 353 -4.07 20.33 9.08
N GLU A 354 -4.99 21.26 8.84
CA GLU A 354 -5.01 22.02 7.58
C GLU A 354 -3.69 22.79 7.35
N TRP A 355 -3.09 23.33 8.41
CA TRP A 355 -1.79 24.00 8.31
C TRP A 355 -0.66 23.01 8.03
N VAL A 356 -0.76 21.77 8.53
CA VAL A 356 0.18 20.69 8.21
C VAL A 356 0.11 20.36 6.71
N LEU A 357 -1.07 20.34 6.12
CA LEU A 357 -1.24 20.10 4.67
C LEU A 357 -0.64 21.21 3.79
N LYS A 358 -0.41 22.40 4.34
CA LYS A 358 0.28 23.52 3.65
C LYS A 358 1.80 23.39 3.65
N ILE A 359 2.37 22.45 4.43
CA ILE A 359 3.81 22.16 4.38
C ILE A 359 4.13 21.59 2.99
N PRO A 360 5.19 22.07 2.29
CA PRO A 360 5.56 21.56 0.98
C PRO A 360 5.67 20.04 0.95
N GLY A 361 4.98 19.40 0.01
CA GLY A 361 4.97 17.94 -0.12
C GLY A 361 3.86 17.22 0.67
N MET A 362 3.35 17.77 1.78
CA MET A 362 2.35 17.08 2.61
C MET A 362 1.01 16.87 1.91
N SER A 363 0.56 17.83 1.10
CA SER A 363 -0.69 17.73 0.34
C SER A 363 -0.73 16.60 -0.69
N PHE A 364 0.43 16.04 -1.09
CA PHE A 364 0.48 14.89 -1.99
C PHE A 364 0.12 13.56 -1.31
N PHE A 365 0.10 13.54 0.03
CA PHE A 365 -0.10 12.34 0.82
C PHE A 365 -1.48 12.32 1.48
N ARG A 366 -2.03 11.10 1.61
CA ARG A 366 -3.30 10.82 2.29
C ARG A 366 -3.12 9.77 3.38
N TYR A 367 -4.12 9.67 4.23
CA TYR A 367 -4.20 8.75 5.36
C TYR A 367 -3.30 9.17 6.52
N PRO A 368 -3.74 10.17 7.31
CA PRO A 368 -2.97 10.66 8.45
C PRO A 368 -2.61 9.54 9.42
N SER A 369 -3.45 8.51 9.56
CA SER A 369 -3.16 7.32 10.37
C SER A 369 -1.80 6.69 10.12
N LYS A 370 -1.19 6.83 8.92
CA LYS A 370 0.19 6.36 8.63
C LYS A 370 1.25 6.92 9.58
N PHE A 371 1.06 8.10 10.17
CA PHE A 371 1.98 8.64 11.18
C PHE A 371 2.08 7.75 12.43
N LEU A 372 1.13 6.84 12.69
CA LEU A 372 1.23 5.85 13.75
C LEU A 372 2.47 4.95 13.61
N ILE A 373 2.98 4.73 12.40
CA ILE A 373 4.23 3.97 12.16
C ILE A 373 5.38 4.59 12.95
N LEU A 374 5.57 5.91 12.82
CA LEU A 374 6.61 6.64 13.52
C LEU A 374 6.29 6.84 15.00
N SER A 375 5.01 6.99 15.34
CA SER A 375 4.61 7.08 16.75
C SER A 375 4.99 5.81 17.52
N VAL A 376 4.61 4.63 17.01
CA VAL A 376 4.91 3.34 17.63
C VAL A 376 6.41 3.05 17.62
N LEU A 377 7.14 3.43 16.57
CA LEU A 377 8.60 3.35 16.57
C LEU A 377 9.23 4.19 17.69
N GLY A 378 8.79 5.45 17.83
CA GLY A 378 9.26 6.34 18.87
C GLY A 378 8.95 5.83 20.28
N ILE A 379 7.74 5.29 20.47
CA ILE A 379 7.34 4.60 21.72
C ILE A 379 8.29 3.45 21.99
N ALA A 380 8.48 2.52 21.04
CA ALA A 380 9.31 1.33 21.23
C ALA A 380 10.75 1.70 21.63
N ILE A 381 11.38 2.66 20.92
CA ILE A 381 12.75 3.08 21.20
C ILE A 381 12.85 3.81 22.55
N PHE A 382 11.91 4.72 22.85
CA PHE A 382 11.88 5.40 24.15
C PHE A 382 11.70 4.39 25.29
N SER A 383 10.81 3.41 25.12
CA SER A 383 10.62 2.30 26.05
C SER A 383 11.88 1.47 26.26
N GLY A 384 12.71 1.29 25.24
CA GLY A 384 13.99 0.59 25.34
C GLY A 384 14.94 1.21 26.36
N PHE A 385 14.98 2.55 26.49
CA PHE A 385 15.78 3.19 27.56
C PHE A 385 15.27 2.84 28.96
N GLY A 386 13.96 2.81 29.16
CA GLY A 386 13.36 2.43 30.44
C GLY A 386 13.52 0.94 30.75
N LEU A 387 13.43 0.07 29.75
CA LEU A 387 13.73 -1.35 29.89
C LEU A 387 15.20 -1.60 30.21
N ASN A 388 16.12 -0.82 29.62
CA ASN A 388 17.54 -0.92 29.95
C ASN A 388 17.80 -0.49 31.40
N ARG A 389 17.16 0.60 31.86
CA ARG A 389 17.21 1.04 33.26
C ARG A 389 16.72 -0.05 34.22
N ILE A 390 15.65 -0.75 33.86
CA ILE A 390 15.13 -1.90 34.62
C ILE A 390 16.19 -3.02 34.68
N TRP A 391 16.80 -3.33 33.54
CA TRP A 391 17.78 -4.39 33.40
C TRP A 391 19.04 -4.13 34.24
N ASP A 392 19.52 -2.88 34.25
CA ASP A 392 20.71 -2.45 34.99
C ASP A 392 20.47 -2.26 36.50
N GLY A 393 19.24 -2.47 36.99
CA GLY A 393 18.95 -2.53 38.43
C GLY A 393 18.93 -1.19 39.16
N ALA A 394 18.68 -0.07 38.47
CA ALA A 394 18.73 1.26 39.07
C ALA A 394 17.75 1.42 40.27
N SER A 395 18.31 1.73 41.44
CA SER A 395 17.71 1.68 42.79
C SER A 395 16.50 2.60 43.03
N GLY A 396 16.33 3.67 42.25
CA GLY A 396 15.24 4.64 42.41
C GLY A 396 13.84 4.15 42.00
N SER A 397 13.72 2.94 41.45
CA SER A 397 12.46 2.33 40.99
C SER A 397 11.68 1.61 42.10
N ARG A 398 12.31 1.32 43.26
CA ARG A 398 11.74 0.44 44.29
C ARG A 398 10.45 0.97 44.96
N ARG A 399 10.36 2.27 45.29
CA ARG A 399 9.21 2.83 46.04
C ARG A 399 7.95 3.00 45.19
N LEU A 400 8.07 3.55 43.98
CA LEU A 400 6.91 3.77 43.08
C LEU A 400 6.26 2.43 42.67
N LEU A 401 7.07 1.38 42.47
CA LEU A 401 6.62 0.06 42.05
C LEU A 401 6.14 -0.86 43.19
N GLN A 402 6.66 -0.70 44.42
CA GLN A 402 6.10 -1.38 45.60
C GLN A 402 4.70 -0.86 45.91
N PHE A 403 4.47 0.45 45.75
CA PHE A 403 3.14 1.03 45.87
C PHE A 403 2.21 0.52 44.77
N THR A 404 2.59 0.59 43.48
CA THR A 404 1.70 0.14 42.38
C THR A 404 1.50 -1.37 42.33
N GLY A 405 2.50 -2.19 42.68
CA GLY A 405 2.39 -3.65 42.71
C GLY A 405 1.44 -4.17 43.79
N ALA A 406 1.42 -3.56 44.98
CA ALA A 406 0.48 -3.90 46.05
C ALA A 406 -0.97 -3.53 45.67
N TRP A 407 -1.18 -2.37 45.06
CA TRP A 407 -2.48 -1.94 44.56
C TRP A 407 -2.99 -2.78 43.40
N LEU A 408 -2.11 -3.21 42.48
CA LEU A 408 -2.47 -4.06 41.34
C LEU A 408 -2.74 -5.52 41.74
N ALA A 409 -2.11 -6.02 42.81
CA ALA A 409 -2.45 -7.31 43.40
C ALA A 409 -3.83 -7.29 44.10
N LEU A 410 -4.15 -6.20 44.80
CA LEU A 410 -5.49 -5.95 45.37
C LEU A 410 -6.57 -5.78 44.28
N LEU A 411 -6.23 -5.12 43.17
CA LEU A 411 -7.07 -5.01 41.97
C LEU A 411 -7.27 -6.37 41.29
N GLY A 412 -6.24 -7.22 41.21
CA GLY A 412 -6.33 -8.56 40.62
C GLY A 412 -7.30 -9.50 41.32
N LEU A 413 -7.43 -9.39 42.66
CA LEU A 413 -8.41 -10.15 43.45
C LEU A 413 -9.85 -9.63 43.26
N SER A 414 -10.04 -8.33 43.11
CA SER A 414 -11.35 -7.72 42.83
C SER A 414 -11.80 -7.90 41.37
N CYS A 415 -10.85 -8.06 40.45
CA CYS A 415 -11.06 -8.42 39.05
C CYS A 415 -11.75 -9.79 38.87
N LEU A 416 -11.54 -10.76 39.77
CA LEU A 416 -12.21 -12.06 39.71
C LEU A 416 -13.73 -11.93 39.95
N GLY A 417 -14.15 -11.06 40.86
CA GLY A 417 -15.57 -10.76 41.09
C GLY A 417 -16.24 -10.06 39.91
N VAL A 418 -15.54 -9.11 39.28
CA VAL A 418 -16.01 -8.46 38.04
C VAL A 418 -16.07 -9.44 36.88
N TRP A 419 -15.12 -10.37 36.76
CA TRP A 419 -15.15 -11.41 35.74
C TRP A 419 -16.36 -12.34 35.90
N LEU A 420 -16.67 -12.77 37.13
CA LEU A 420 -17.81 -13.64 37.42
C LEU A 420 -19.16 -12.93 37.20
N GLY A 421 -19.24 -11.61 37.43
CA GLY A 421 -20.46 -10.80 37.23
C GLY A 421 -20.52 -10.02 35.91
N ARG A 422 -19.60 -10.24 34.97
CA ARG A 422 -19.36 -9.37 33.81
C ARG A 422 -20.57 -9.18 32.90
N THR A 423 -21.36 -10.24 32.70
CA THR A 423 -22.56 -10.21 31.84
C THR A 423 -23.67 -9.37 32.47
N ALA A 424 -23.91 -9.54 33.77
CA ALA A 424 -24.87 -8.73 34.52
C ALA A 424 -24.45 -7.25 34.58
N LEU A 425 -23.16 -6.99 34.85
CA LEU A 425 -22.61 -5.64 34.86
C LEU A 425 -22.68 -4.98 33.47
N ALA A 426 -22.39 -5.74 32.41
CA ALA A 426 -22.46 -5.24 31.04
C ALA A 426 -23.90 -4.92 30.62
N ASN A 427 -24.88 -5.73 31.01
CA ASN A 427 -26.31 -5.44 30.80
C ASN A 427 -26.73 -4.15 31.51
N LEU A 428 -26.38 -4.01 32.80
CA LEU A 428 -26.69 -2.82 33.59
C LEU A 428 -26.07 -1.55 33.00
N LEU A 429 -24.78 -1.60 32.63
CA LEU A 429 -24.08 -0.48 32.02
C LEU A 429 -24.62 -0.14 30.64
N SER A 430 -24.97 -1.14 29.83
CA SER A 430 -25.64 -0.96 28.54
C SER A 430 -26.94 -0.17 28.71
N GLU A 431 -27.80 -0.59 29.64
CA GLU A 431 -29.07 0.09 29.93
C GLU A 431 -28.87 1.52 30.43
N LEU A 432 -27.92 1.74 31.34
CA LEU A 432 -27.60 3.07 31.86
C LEU A 432 -27.09 4.02 30.77
N ILE A 433 -26.15 3.58 29.94
CA ILE A 433 -25.56 4.42 28.91
C ILE A 433 -26.59 4.74 27.82
N VAL A 434 -27.45 3.78 27.46
CA VAL A 434 -28.58 4.00 26.55
C VAL A 434 -29.60 4.97 27.17
N GLY A 435 -29.90 4.80 28.46
CA GLY A 435 -30.86 5.65 29.20
C GLY A 435 -30.41 7.10 29.38
N ILE A 436 -29.10 7.35 29.50
CA ILE A 436 -28.52 8.69 29.68
C ILE A 436 -28.45 9.47 28.35
N GLY A 437 -28.59 8.81 27.19
CA GLY A 437 -28.72 9.48 25.88
C GLY A 437 -27.49 10.24 25.37
N VAL A 438 -26.35 10.16 26.06
CA VAL A 438 -25.15 10.99 25.83
C VAL A 438 -24.38 10.61 24.55
N LEU A 439 -24.64 9.45 23.95
CA LEU A 439 -24.04 9.04 22.68
C LEU A 439 -25.09 8.31 21.85
N LYS A 440 -25.82 9.03 20.99
CA LYS A 440 -26.54 8.44 19.85
C LYS A 440 -25.68 8.62 18.59
N PRO A 441 -24.74 7.71 18.27
CA PRO A 441 -24.17 7.68 16.93
C PRO A 441 -25.27 7.31 15.93
N ALA A 442 -25.16 7.83 14.71
CA ALA A 442 -26.04 7.46 13.62
C ALA A 442 -25.91 5.96 13.30
N GLY A 443 -26.85 5.14 13.78
CA GLY A 443 -27.12 3.80 13.27
C GLY A 443 -26.27 2.63 13.82
N ALA A 444 -26.35 2.33 15.12
CA ALA A 444 -26.26 0.98 15.73
C ALA A 444 -26.27 1.08 17.28
N PRO A 445 -26.80 0.08 18.04
CA PRO A 445 -26.72 0.08 19.51
C PRO A 445 -25.29 -0.26 19.96
N PHE A 446 -24.41 0.74 19.93
CA PHE A 446 -22.98 0.62 20.20
C PHE A 446 -22.65 0.12 21.61
N TRP A 447 -23.43 0.55 22.60
CA TRP A 447 -23.27 0.16 24.01
C TRP A 447 -23.95 -1.16 24.33
N SER A 448 -23.96 -2.12 23.41
CA SER A 448 -24.52 -3.43 23.70
C SER A 448 -23.77 -4.08 24.86
N ALA A 449 -24.48 -4.90 25.63
CA ALA A 449 -23.87 -5.68 26.69
C ALA A 449 -22.73 -6.59 26.18
N ASP A 450 -22.77 -7.06 24.93
CA ASP A 450 -21.68 -7.85 24.35
C ASP A 450 -20.40 -7.02 24.21
N PHE A 451 -20.49 -5.78 23.71
CA PHE A 451 -19.35 -4.87 23.61
C PHE A 451 -18.76 -4.53 24.98
N ILE A 452 -19.62 -4.19 25.94
CA ILE A 452 -19.19 -3.85 27.30
C ILE A 452 -18.57 -5.06 27.99
N SER A 453 -19.14 -6.26 27.82
CA SER A 453 -18.59 -7.51 28.35
C SER A 453 -17.19 -7.79 27.79
N ARG A 454 -16.98 -7.62 26.47
CA ARG A 454 -15.65 -7.75 25.85
C ARG A 454 -14.67 -6.70 26.37
N LEU A 455 -15.10 -5.45 26.53
CA LEU A 455 -14.26 -4.39 27.12
C LEU A 455 -13.81 -4.78 28.53
N LEU A 456 -14.73 -5.28 29.37
CA LEU A 456 -14.43 -5.73 30.72
C LEU A 456 -13.46 -6.92 30.69
N GLU A 457 -13.72 -7.94 29.88
CA GLU A 457 -12.85 -9.11 29.74
C GLU A 457 -11.42 -8.73 29.35
N GLN A 458 -11.27 -7.82 28.38
CA GLN A 458 -9.96 -7.37 27.94
C GLN A 458 -9.27 -6.48 28.98
N GLY A 459 -10.01 -5.60 29.65
CA GLY A 459 -9.48 -4.80 30.77
C GLY A 459 -8.95 -5.70 31.88
N LEU A 460 -9.72 -6.72 32.27
CA LEU A 460 -9.34 -7.71 33.29
C LEU A 460 -8.08 -8.48 32.88
N ARG A 461 -8.06 -8.96 31.64
CA ARG A 461 -6.90 -9.65 31.07
C ARG A 461 -5.64 -8.79 31.11
N GLN A 462 -5.74 -7.52 30.74
CA GLN A 462 -4.63 -6.57 30.79
C GLN A 462 -4.14 -6.30 32.22
N ILE A 463 -5.06 -6.20 33.18
CA ILE A 463 -4.72 -6.07 34.61
C ILE A 463 -3.96 -7.32 35.10
N LEU A 464 -4.42 -8.53 34.74
CA LEU A 464 -3.75 -9.78 35.12
C LEU A 464 -2.34 -9.89 34.51
N LEU A 465 -2.18 -9.54 33.24
CA LEU A 465 -0.87 -9.52 32.58
C LEU A 465 0.06 -8.45 33.18
N CYS A 466 -0.47 -7.27 33.51
CA CYS A 466 0.28 -6.24 34.24
C CYS A 466 0.75 -6.75 35.60
N ALA A 467 -0.14 -7.39 36.36
CA ALA A 467 0.19 -7.97 37.66
C ALA A 467 1.27 -9.05 37.52
N ALA A 468 1.19 -9.92 36.51
CA ALA A 468 2.21 -10.93 36.22
C ALA A 468 3.56 -10.32 35.84
N LEU A 469 3.58 -9.29 34.99
CA LEU A 469 4.79 -8.53 34.63
C LEU A 469 5.47 -7.92 35.85
N LEU A 470 4.67 -7.29 36.73
CA LEU A 470 5.16 -6.65 37.95
C LEU A 470 5.63 -7.67 38.99
N ALA A 471 4.93 -8.79 39.14
CA ALA A 471 5.34 -9.88 40.03
C ALA A 471 6.65 -10.53 39.57
N LEU A 472 6.78 -10.80 38.26
CA LEU A 472 8.01 -11.31 37.68
C LEU A 472 9.16 -10.32 37.89
N TRP A 473 8.93 -9.03 37.66
CA TRP A 473 9.92 -7.99 37.93
C TRP A 473 10.31 -7.94 39.42
N TRP A 474 9.33 -8.04 40.33
CA TRP A 474 9.59 -8.07 41.78
C TRP A 474 10.46 -9.26 42.19
N LEU A 475 10.19 -10.45 41.65
CA LEU A 475 11.04 -11.64 41.83
C LEU A 475 12.45 -11.42 41.25
N CYS A 476 12.54 -10.77 40.09
CA CYS A 476 13.82 -10.43 39.48
C CYS A 476 14.67 -9.51 40.36
N GLN A 477 14.04 -8.55 41.04
CA GLN A 477 14.72 -7.58 41.92
C GLN A 477 15.27 -8.22 43.20
N ARG A 478 14.65 -9.30 43.69
CA ARG A 478 15.15 -10.05 44.85
C ARG A 478 16.31 -10.99 44.53
N GLN A 479 16.81 -10.98 43.28
CA GLN A 479 17.83 -11.91 42.77
C GLN A 479 17.49 -13.40 43.01
N GLN A 480 16.21 -13.72 43.20
CA GLN A 480 15.76 -15.10 43.46
C GLN A 480 15.78 -15.96 42.18
N LEU A 481 15.91 -15.34 41.01
CA LEU A 481 15.92 -15.99 39.70
C LEU A 481 17.26 -15.77 38.98
N SER A 482 17.79 -16.83 38.38
CA SER A 482 18.97 -16.74 37.52
C SER A 482 18.72 -15.79 36.34
N GLN A 483 19.76 -15.14 35.82
CA GLN A 483 19.63 -14.19 34.70
C GLN A 483 18.96 -14.83 33.47
N ARG A 484 19.25 -16.11 33.20
CA ARG A 484 18.63 -16.88 32.11
C ARG A 484 17.13 -17.06 32.32
N LEU A 485 16.71 -17.39 33.54
CA LEU A 485 15.32 -17.63 33.88
C LEU A 485 14.49 -16.34 33.84
N ARG A 486 15.06 -15.22 34.34
CA ARG A 486 14.45 -13.88 34.25
C ARG A 486 14.17 -13.47 32.81
N MET A 487 15.15 -13.68 31.96
CA MET A 487 15.08 -13.35 30.54
C MET A 487 14.09 -14.23 29.78
N GLY A 488 14.15 -15.55 30.00
CA GLY A 488 13.20 -16.49 29.42
C GLY A 488 11.76 -16.12 29.79
N ALA A 489 11.50 -15.80 31.05
CA ALA A 489 10.18 -15.40 31.51
C ALA A 489 9.71 -14.07 30.88
N LEU A 490 10.56 -13.04 30.78
CA LEU A 490 10.21 -11.78 30.14
C LEU A 490 9.92 -11.93 28.65
N ILE A 491 10.74 -12.71 27.93
CA ILE A 491 10.55 -12.97 26.50
C ILE A 491 9.25 -13.74 26.27
N THR A 492 9.01 -14.81 27.04
CA THR A 492 7.79 -15.62 26.92
C THR A 492 6.55 -14.80 27.22
N LEU A 493 6.56 -14.01 28.29
CA LEU A 493 5.41 -13.18 28.66
C LEU A 493 5.15 -12.06 27.64
N THR A 494 6.20 -11.42 27.12
CA THR A 494 6.09 -10.40 26.07
C THR A 494 5.60 -11.00 24.76
N GLY A 495 6.11 -12.16 24.38
CA GLY A 495 5.65 -12.92 23.23
C GLY A 495 4.17 -13.30 23.38
N PHE A 496 3.77 -13.84 24.53
CA PHE A 496 2.38 -14.18 24.82
C PHE A 496 1.47 -12.95 24.74
N ASP A 497 1.83 -11.86 25.41
CA ASP A 497 1.07 -10.60 25.41
C ASP A 497 0.85 -10.08 23.98
N LEU A 498 1.93 -9.92 23.20
CA LEU A 498 1.83 -9.37 21.85
C LEU A 498 1.16 -10.33 20.87
N LEU A 499 1.55 -11.61 20.84
CA LEU A 499 1.01 -12.58 19.87
C LEU A 499 -0.46 -12.84 20.07
N SER A 500 -0.91 -12.84 21.32
CA SER A 500 -2.32 -13.05 21.63
C SER A 500 -3.24 -11.93 21.14
N SER A 501 -2.69 -10.77 20.77
CA SER A 501 -3.39 -9.72 20.02
C SER A 501 -3.11 -9.83 18.52
N SER A 502 -1.85 -10.03 18.15
CA SER A 502 -1.38 -9.89 16.79
C SER A 502 -1.79 -11.04 15.87
N VAL A 503 -1.97 -12.25 16.39
CA VAL A 503 -2.52 -13.38 15.61
C VAL A 503 -3.91 -13.03 15.07
N ASN A 504 -4.74 -12.32 15.85
CA ASN A 504 -6.07 -11.88 15.42
C ASN A 504 -6.02 -10.76 14.36
N ALA A 505 -4.85 -10.14 14.12
CA ALA A 505 -4.65 -9.15 13.06
C ALA A 505 -4.17 -9.77 11.74
N VAL A 506 -3.86 -11.08 11.72
CA VAL A 506 -3.45 -11.82 10.53
C VAL A 506 -4.66 -12.61 10.02
N TRP A 507 -5.23 -12.21 8.88
CA TRP A 507 -6.45 -12.83 8.37
C TRP A 507 -6.16 -13.80 7.26
N LEU A 508 -6.38 -15.07 7.58
CA LEU A 508 -6.07 -16.20 6.74
C LEU A 508 -7.35 -16.82 6.18
N THR A 509 -7.25 -17.35 4.97
CA THR A 509 -8.26 -18.22 4.34
C THR A 509 -7.55 -19.39 3.67
N SER A 510 -8.31 -20.36 3.14
CA SER A 510 -7.77 -21.46 2.31
C SER A 510 -6.94 -20.91 1.14
N ASP A 511 -5.75 -21.45 0.91
CA ASP A 511 -4.91 -21.05 -0.23
C ASP A 511 -5.46 -21.49 -1.60
N GLU A 512 -6.47 -22.37 -1.61
CA GLU A 512 -7.26 -22.72 -2.80
C GLU A 512 -7.79 -21.46 -3.50
N ILE A 513 -8.08 -20.38 -2.77
CA ILE A 513 -8.56 -19.11 -3.34
C ILE A 513 -7.67 -18.55 -4.44
N LEU A 514 -6.36 -18.79 -4.38
CA LEU A 514 -5.40 -18.32 -5.38
C LEU A 514 -5.57 -19.05 -6.72
N THR A 515 -6.25 -20.20 -6.71
CA THR A 515 -6.43 -21.11 -7.85
C THR A 515 -7.89 -21.27 -8.29
N VAL A 516 -8.84 -20.78 -7.49
CA VAL A 516 -10.28 -20.86 -7.82
C VAL A 516 -10.54 -20.12 -9.13
N GLN A 517 -11.20 -20.81 -10.07
CA GLN A 517 -11.72 -20.19 -11.29
C GLN A 517 -13.19 -19.81 -11.06
N SER A 518 -13.54 -18.60 -11.51
CA SER A 518 -14.93 -18.13 -11.48
C SER A 518 -15.71 -18.68 -12.69
N PRO A 519 -17.01 -18.97 -12.57
CA PRO A 519 -17.88 -19.30 -13.71
C PRO A 519 -17.81 -18.24 -14.84
N VAL A 520 -17.56 -16.99 -14.48
CA VAL A 520 -17.32 -15.89 -15.43
C VAL A 520 -16.04 -16.11 -16.24
N SER A 521 -14.98 -16.63 -15.61
CA SER A 521 -13.70 -16.94 -16.28
C SER A 521 -13.89 -18.05 -17.28
N ASP A 522 -14.60 -19.09 -16.87
CA ASP A 522 -14.85 -20.25 -17.72
C ASP A 522 -15.67 -19.85 -18.95
N PHE A 523 -16.71 -19.03 -18.76
CA PHE A 523 -17.49 -18.44 -19.86
C PHE A 523 -16.64 -17.73 -20.91
N PHE A 524 -15.62 -16.96 -20.48
CA PHE A 524 -14.73 -16.23 -21.38
C PHE A 524 -13.68 -17.15 -22.03
N LYS A 525 -13.10 -18.09 -21.27
CA LYS A 525 -12.12 -19.07 -21.79
C LYS A 525 -12.74 -20.03 -22.81
N GLU A 526 -13.95 -20.52 -22.56
CA GLU A 526 -14.68 -21.39 -23.49
C GLU A 526 -14.93 -20.71 -24.85
N ARG A 527 -15.02 -19.37 -24.86
CA ARG A 527 -15.15 -18.55 -26.09
C ARG A 527 -13.80 -18.13 -26.69
N GLY A 528 -12.70 -18.59 -26.11
CA GLY A 528 -11.32 -18.29 -26.53
C GLY A 528 -10.94 -16.82 -26.35
N LEU A 529 -11.56 -16.10 -25.42
CA LEU A 529 -11.35 -14.66 -25.25
C LEU A 529 -10.06 -14.33 -24.51
N ASP A 530 -9.53 -15.28 -23.73
CA ASP A 530 -8.16 -15.28 -23.19
C ASP A 530 -7.11 -15.25 -24.31
N ARG A 531 -7.45 -15.76 -25.50
CA ARG A 531 -6.60 -15.81 -26.70
C ARG A 531 -6.91 -14.70 -27.71
N LYS A 532 -7.89 -13.84 -27.42
CA LYS A 532 -8.29 -12.71 -28.27
C LYS A 532 -8.03 -11.39 -27.55
N PRO A 533 -6.77 -10.92 -27.50
CA PRO A 533 -6.40 -9.69 -26.79
C PRO A 533 -7.05 -8.40 -27.35
N GLN A 534 -7.85 -8.49 -28.42
CA GLN A 534 -8.60 -7.38 -28.97
C GLN A 534 -9.97 -7.18 -28.30
N GLU A 535 -10.51 -8.19 -27.64
CA GLU A 535 -11.83 -8.12 -27.01
C GLU A 535 -11.68 -7.71 -25.53
N ARG A 536 -12.47 -6.73 -25.09
CA ARG A 536 -12.44 -6.24 -23.71
C ARG A 536 -13.76 -6.41 -23.00
N PHE A 537 -13.69 -6.42 -21.68
CA PHE A 537 -14.87 -6.39 -20.83
C PHE A 537 -14.80 -5.22 -19.86
N ILE A 538 -15.92 -4.97 -19.20
CA ILE A 538 -16.05 -4.01 -18.12
C ILE A 538 -16.92 -4.61 -17.02
N VAL A 539 -16.56 -4.36 -15.78
CA VAL A 539 -17.36 -4.78 -14.62
C VAL A 539 -18.17 -3.56 -14.18
N ALA A 540 -19.50 -3.67 -14.20
CA ALA A 540 -20.37 -2.68 -13.58
C ALA A 540 -20.79 -3.16 -12.21
N TYR A 541 -20.46 -2.36 -11.20
CA TYR A 541 -20.90 -2.55 -9.83
C TYR A 541 -22.16 -1.75 -9.55
N ASP A 542 -22.93 -2.24 -8.59
CA ASP A 542 -23.63 -1.36 -7.67
C ASP A 542 -22.99 -1.49 -6.29
N ILE A 543 -22.40 -0.40 -5.78
CA ILE A 543 -21.78 -0.37 -4.44
C ILE A 543 -22.85 -0.10 -3.36
N LYS A 544 -24.02 0.43 -3.71
CA LYS A 544 -25.05 0.89 -2.75
C LYS A 544 -26.09 -0.18 -2.40
N ALA A 545 -26.06 -1.34 -3.04
CA ALA A 545 -27.17 -2.30 -2.98
C ALA A 545 -26.85 -3.61 -2.25
N LEU A 546 -26.95 -3.57 -0.92
CA LEU A 546 -27.29 -4.76 -0.15
C LEU A 546 -28.58 -4.44 0.61
N PRO A 547 -29.68 -5.21 0.44
CA PRO A 547 -30.90 -4.98 1.21
C PRO A 547 -30.60 -5.07 2.71
N ASP A 548 -31.17 -4.17 3.52
CA ASP A 548 -30.97 -4.14 4.98
C ASP A 548 -31.32 -5.48 5.66
N SER A 549 -32.22 -6.26 5.04
CA SER A 549 -32.66 -7.59 5.48
C SER A 549 -31.64 -8.71 5.28
N PHE A 550 -30.62 -8.54 4.44
CA PHE A 550 -29.53 -9.52 4.26
C PHE A 550 -28.38 -9.34 5.25
N ARG A 551 -28.39 -8.25 6.02
CA ARG A 551 -27.37 -7.98 7.03
C ARG A 551 -27.31 -8.96 8.20
N PRO A 552 -28.34 -9.72 8.63
CA PRO A 552 -28.27 -10.61 9.80
C PRO A 552 -27.68 -12.01 9.53
N ASP A 553 -27.98 -12.65 8.40
CA ASP A 553 -27.50 -14.01 8.11
C ASP A 553 -26.07 -14.03 7.52
N LEU A 554 -25.62 -12.90 6.97
CA LEU A 554 -24.21 -12.62 6.71
C LEU A 554 -23.39 -12.39 8.01
N LYS A 555 -24.00 -12.35 9.21
CA LYS A 555 -23.29 -12.03 10.48
C LYS A 555 -22.52 -13.18 11.11
N ARG A 556 -22.75 -14.44 10.76
CA ARG A 556 -21.95 -15.52 11.37
C ARG A 556 -20.59 -15.70 10.67
N HIS A 557 -20.54 -15.61 9.34
CA HIS A 557 -19.31 -15.80 8.54
C HIS A 557 -19.33 -15.02 7.18
N GLY A 558 -20.20 -14.02 6.99
CA GLY A 558 -20.59 -13.50 5.68
C GLY A 558 -19.89 -12.22 5.19
N PHE A 559 -19.30 -11.39 6.06
CA PHE A 559 -18.40 -10.31 5.60
C PHE A 559 -17.21 -10.87 4.79
N LEU A 560 -16.78 -12.09 5.15
CA LEU A 560 -15.86 -12.90 4.36
C LEU A 560 -16.48 -13.37 3.06
N ARG A 561 -17.61 -14.08 3.06
CA ARG A 561 -18.17 -14.59 1.80
C ARG A 561 -18.37 -13.47 0.81
N GLY A 562 -18.87 -12.31 1.24
CA GLY A 562 -18.94 -11.10 0.42
C GLY A 562 -17.58 -10.74 -0.16
N ASN A 563 -16.56 -10.45 0.66
CA ASN A 563 -15.23 -9.99 0.21
C ASN A 563 -14.34 -11.06 -0.45
N LEU A 564 -14.47 -12.32 -0.06
CA LEU A 564 -13.82 -13.50 -0.65
C LEU A 564 -14.40 -13.74 -2.03
N PHE A 565 -15.72 -13.61 -2.15
CA PHE A 565 -16.40 -13.60 -3.42
C PHE A 565 -16.12 -12.32 -4.21
N LYS A 566 -15.93 -11.15 -3.57
CA LYS A 566 -15.41 -9.95 -4.25
C LYS A 566 -14.00 -10.22 -4.81
N ALA A 567 -13.16 -10.90 -4.04
CA ALA A 567 -11.82 -11.30 -4.45
C ALA A 567 -11.83 -12.36 -5.57
N ILE A 568 -12.85 -13.22 -5.66
CA ILE A 568 -12.97 -14.29 -6.67
C ILE A 568 -13.79 -13.86 -7.91
N SER A 569 -14.73 -12.92 -7.77
CA SER A 569 -15.71 -12.55 -8.81
C SER A 569 -15.79 -11.06 -9.14
N GLN A 570 -15.30 -10.14 -8.28
CA GLN A 570 -15.42 -8.68 -8.43
C GLN A 570 -14.10 -7.98 -8.76
N GLU A 571 -13.09 -8.61 -9.34
CA GLU A 571 -11.82 -7.91 -9.50
C GLU A 571 -11.89 -6.80 -10.55
N GLU A 572 -11.67 -5.54 -10.13
CA GLU A 572 -11.22 -4.48 -11.03
C GLU A 572 -9.94 -4.96 -11.78
N ASN A 573 -9.17 -5.84 -11.15
CA ASN A 573 -7.92 -6.41 -11.65
C ASN A 573 -8.04 -7.82 -12.27
N TYR A 574 -9.25 -8.28 -12.55
CA TYR A 574 -9.55 -9.61 -13.11
C TYR A 574 -8.73 -9.93 -14.36
N GLY A 575 -8.47 -8.88 -15.15
CA GLY A 575 -7.68 -8.97 -16.34
C GLY A 575 -6.23 -9.41 -16.13
N LEU A 576 -5.64 -9.04 -14.99
CA LEU A 576 -4.27 -9.39 -14.66
C LEU A 576 -4.11 -10.87 -14.27
N LEU A 577 -5.11 -11.46 -13.61
CA LEU A 577 -5.05 -12.86 -13.19
C LEU A 577 -5.28 -13.83 -14.33
N HIS A 578 -6.24 -13.53 -15.19
CA HIS A 578 -6.72 -14.48 -16.19
C HIS A 578 -6.39 -14.07 -17.64
N GLY A 579 -5.63 -12.98 -17.82
CA GLY A 579 -5.18 -12.52 -19.13
C GLY A 579 -6.27 -11.84 -19.97
N PHE A 580 -7.37 -11.42 -19.36
CA PHE A 580 -8.45 -10.72 -20.05
C PHE A 580 -8.25 -9.20 -20.01
N ARG A 581 -8.72 -8.44 -20.99
CA ARG A 581 -8.57 -6.98 -20.94
C ARG A 581 -9.78 -6.30 -20.31
N SER A 582 -9.53 -5.55 -19.23
CA SER A 582 -10.54 -4.76 -18.54
C SER A 582 -10.39 -3.26 -18.89
N ALA A 583 -11.52 -2.59 -19.12
CA ALA A 583 -11.56 -1.14 -19.19
C ALA A 583 -11.62 -0.47 -17.79
N TYR A 584 -11.70 -1.27 -16.72
CA TYR A 584 -11.70 -0.84 -15.32
C TYR A 584 -10.51 -1.47 -14.58
N GLY A 585 -10.12 -0.92 -13.41
CA GLY A 585 -8.93 -1.37 -12.68
C GLY A 585 -8.75 -0.73 -11.31
N PHE A 586 -8.14 -1.44 -10.37
CA PHE A 586 -7.69 -0.82 -9.12
C PHE A 586 -6.23 -0.46 -9.26
N LEU A 587 -5.93 0.83 -9.37
CA LEU A 587 -4.56 1.35 -9.36
C LEU A 587 -4.51 2.65 -8.55
N PRO A 588 -3.81 2.71 -7.40
CA PRO A 588 -3.66 3.91 -6.56
C PRO A 588 -3.07 5.14 -7.25
N GLY A 589 -2.50 4.98 -8.45
CA GLY A 589 -1.93 6.03 -9.30
C GLY A 589 -2.58 6.10 -10.67
N ARG A 590 -3.92 6.17 -10.75
CA ARG A 590 -4.61 6.37 -12.04
C ARG A 590 -4.10 7.64 -12.72
N THR A 591 -3.93 7.55 -14.04
CA THR A 591 -3.78 8.74 -14.88
C THR A 591 -5.01 9.63 -14.77
N TYR A 592 -4.85 10.91 -15.09
CA TYR A 592 -5.97 11.83 -15.23
C TYR A 592 -7.06 11.26 -16.15
N LEU A 593 -6.67 10.69 -17.30
CA LEU A 593 -7.57 10.11 -18.30
C LEU A 593 -8.38 8.93 -17.77
N SER A 594 -7.72 7.94 -17.17
CA SER A 594 -8.40 6.76 -16.66
C SER A 594 -9.33 7.08 -15.49
N ASN A 595 -8.96 8.05 -14.64
CA ASN A 595 -9.85 8.50 -13.57
C ASN A 595 -11.04 9.29 -14.10
N LEU A 596 -10.84 10.14 -15.10
CA LEU A 596 -11.93 10.89 -15.72
C LEU A 596 -12.91 9.94 -16.44
N TYR A 597 -12.39 8.92 -17.12
CA TYR A 597 -13.21 7.85 -17.72
C TYR A 597 -14.04 7.12 -16.67
N TYR A 598 -13.41 6.69 -15.57
CA TYR A 598 -14.08 6.04 -14.44
C TYR A 598 -15.21 6.90 -13.86
N GLN A 599 -14.92 8.17 -13.55
CA GLN A 599 -15.92 9.10 -13.00
C GLN A 599 -17.07 9.38 -13.97
N LEU A 600 -16.76 9.49 -15.26
CA LEU A 600 -17.77 9.72 -16.29
C LEU A 600 -18.71 8.52 -16.40
N TYR A 601 -18.14 7.31 -16.43
CA TYR A 601 -18.89 6.09 -16.58
C TYR A 601 -19.78 5.79 -15.36
N ASP A 602 -19.31 6.07 -14.14
CA ASP A 602 -20.12 5.95 -12.92
C ASP A 602 -21.29 6.94 -12.90
N LYS A 603 -21.07 8.21 -13.29
CA LYS A 603 -22.17 9.20 -13.36
C LYS A 603 -23.24 8.82 -14.39
N VAL A 604 -22.83 8.23 -15.51
CA VAL A 604 -23.76 7.86 -16.57
C VAL A 604 -24.76 6.78 -16.12
N LEU A 605 -24.37 5.92 -15.17
CA LEU A 605 -25.30 4.99 -14.51
C LEU A 605 -26.35 5.71 -13.70
N GLU A 606 -25.95 6.69 -12.89
CA GLU A 606 -26.85 7.46 -12.04
C GLU A 606 -27.85 8.28 -12.88
N ASP A 607 -27.38 8.89 -13.97
CA ASP A 607 -28.17 9.75 -14.86
C ASP A 607 -28.99 8.97 -15.90
N GLY A 608 -28.81 7.65 -16.03
CA GLY A 608 -29.52 6.81 -17.00
C GLY A 608 -29.14 7.05 -18.47
N GLN A 609 -28.00 7.70 -18.76
CA GLN A 609 -27.57 8.06 -20.12
C GLN A 609 -26.90 6.90 -20.87
N LEU A 610 -27.63 5.79 -21.08
CA LEU A 610 -27.10 4.54 -21.65
C LEU A 610 -26.49 4.69 -23.06
N THR A 611 -26.90 5.68 -23.85
CA THR A 611 -26.30 5.99 -25.16
C THR A 611 -24.87 6.49 -25.02
N LEU A 612 -24.62 7.47 -24.13
CA LEU A 612 -23.27 7.97 -23.82
C LEU A 612 -22.38 6.82 -23.34
N ARG A 613 -22.92 5.96 -22.47
CA ARG A 613 -22.20 4.78 -22.00
C ARG A 613 -21.78 3.84 -23.11
N SER A 614 -22.74 3.41 -23.94
CA SER A 614 -22.47 2.46 -25.03
C SER A 614 -21.42 3.02 -26.00
N HIS A 615 -21.40 4.34 -26.24
CA HIS A 615 -20.36 4.99 -27.04
C HIS A 615 -18.99 5.03 -26.38
N LEU A 616 -18.91 5.28 -25.06
CA LEU A 616 -17.65 5.20 -24.30
C LEU A 616 -17.08 3.77 -24.30
N GLU A 617 -17.94 2.78 -24.11
CA GLU A 617 -17.59 1.36 -24.17
C GLU A 617 -17.09 0.96 -25.56
N SER A 618 -17.81 1.37 -26.61
CA SER A 618 -17.43 1.12 -28.01
C SER A 618 -16.09 1.78 -28.35
N ALA A 619 -15.89 3.02 -27.89
CA ALA A 619 -14.61 3.72 -28.02
C ALA A 619 -13.46 2.89 -27.40
N SER A 620 -13.70 2.34 -26.21
CA SER A 620 -12.79 1.50 -25.44
C SER A 620 -12.79 0.02 -25.84
N ALA A 621 -13.37 -0.36 -26.98
CA ALA A 621 -13.44 -1.74 -27.47
C ALA A 621 -14.02 -2.76 -26.45
N VAL A 622 -14.90 -2.29 -25.57
CA VAL A 622 -15.60 -3.10 -24.57
C VAL A 622 -16.74 -3.84 -25.25
N ARG A 623 -16.64 -5.16 -25.30
CA ARG A 623 -17.67 -6.04 -25.87
C ARG A 623 -18.60 -6.58 -24.80
N TYR A 624 -18.07 -6.93 -23.64
CA TYR A 624 -18.82 -7.59 -22.58
C TYR A 624 -18.94 -6.72 -21.35
N LEU A 625 -20.13 -6.68 -20.78
CA LEU A 625 -20.46 -6.03 -19.53
C LEU A 625 -20.81 -7.10 -18.50
N ILE A 626 -20.10 -7.10 -17.38
CA ILE A 626 -20.31 -8.00 -16.26
C ILE A 626 -21.01 -7.22 -15.15
N SER A 627 -22.27 -7.53 -14.87
CA SER A 627 -23.07 -6.89 -13.83
C SER A 627 -23.19 -7.85 -12.64
N ILE A 628 -22.57 -7.49 -11.52
CA ILE A 628 -22.48 -8.35 -10.32
C ILE A 628 -23.42 -7.83 -9.25
N ASN A 629 -24.34 -8.68 -8.78
CA ASN A 629 -25.38 -8.30 -7.82
C ASN A 629 -26.08 -6.96 -8.16
N PRO A 630 -26.54 -6.74 -9.41
CA PRO A 630 -27.13 -5.46 -9.76
C PRO A 630 -28.45 -5.24 -9.01
N GLU A 631 -28.77 -3.98 -8.65
CA GLU A 631 -30.14 -3.63 -8.28
C GLU A 631 -31.12 -3.98 -9.39
N GLN A 632 -32.36 -4.29 -9.02
CA GLN A 632 -33.43 -4.54 -9.99
C GLN A 632 -33.57 -3.39 -11.00
N LYS A 633 -33.36 -2.14 -10.56
CA LYS A 633 -33.40 -0.96 -11.45
C LYS A 633 -32.27 -0.98 -12.48
N ILE A 634 -31.04 -1.27 -12.07
CA ILE A 634 -29.88 -1.36 -12.96
C ILE A 634 -29.99 -2.56 -13.89
N GLN A 635 -30.48 -3.68 -13.38
CA GLN A 635 -30.76 -4.86 -14.19
C GLN A 635 -31.81 -4.58 -15.27
N ALA A 636 -32.92 -3.93 -14.90
CA ALA A 636 -33.97 -3.54 -15.84
C ALA A 636 -33.45 -2.56 -16.93
N LEU A 637 -32.48 -1.70 -16.59
CA LEU A 637 -31.84 -0.80 -17.55
C LEU A 637 -31.10 -1.55 -18.66
N TYR A 638 -30.46 -2.69 -18.40
CA TYR A 638 -29.78 -3.47 -19.45
C TYR A 638 -30.72 -4.44 -20.16
N GLN A 639 -31.64 -5.08 -19.44
CA GLN A 639 -32.53 -6.09 -20.02
C GLN A 639 -33.48 -5.50 -21.08
N ASN A 640 -33.92 -4.26 -20.88
CA ASN A 640 -34.89 -3.61 -21.77
C ASN A 640 -34.25 -2.71 -22.84
N ASN A 641 -32.91 -2.67 -22.95
CA ASN A 641 -32.23 -1.74 -23.84
C ASN A 641 -31.75 -2.42 -25.13
N PRO A 642 -32.08 -1.86 -26.32
CA PRO A 642 -31.69 -2.45 -27.60
C PRO A 642 -30.18 -2.45 -27.89
N LEU A 643 -29.37 -1.73 -27.12
CA LEU A 643 -27.92 -1.67 -27.28
C LEU A 643 -27.18 -2.82 -26.58
N TYR A 644 -27.87 -3.59 -25.73
CA TYR A 644 -27.27 -4.68 -24.97
C TYR A 644 -28.06 -5.97 -25.15
N ARG A 645 -27.37 -7.11 -25.15
CA ARG A 645 -27.97 -8.43 -25.19
C ARG A 645 -27.44 -9.28 -24.04
N GLN A 646 -28.33 -9.82 -23.21
CA GLN A 646 -27.91 -10.77 -22.17
C GLN A 646 -27.37 -12.05 -22.82
N GLN A 647 -26.15 -12.45 -22.44
CA GLN A 647 -25.45 -13.63 -22.95
C GLN A 647 -25.43 -14.78 -21.94
N ALA A 648 -25.33 -14.46 -20.64
CA ALA A 648 -25.34 -15.46 -19.57
C ALA A 648 -25.84 -14.87 -18.25
N PHE A 649 -26.32 -15.75 -17.38
CA PHE A 649 -26.63 -15.47 -15.99
C PHE A 649 -26.09 -16.63 -15.14
N PHE A 650 -25.41 -16.29 -14.05
CA PHE A 650 -24.81 -17.21 -13.10
C PHE A 650 -25.51 -17.05 -11.75
N PRO A 651 -26.55 -17.84 -11.44
CA PRO A 651 -27.36 -17.69 -10.22
C PRO A 651 -26.56 -17.83 -8.93
N GLU A 652 -25.59 -18.74 -8.90
CA GLU A 652 -24.70 -19.03 -7.78
C GLU A 652 -23.90 -17.80 -7.32
N ILE A 653 -23.65 -16.90 -8.26
CA ILE A 653 -22.91 -15.67 -8.04
C ILE A 653 -23.72 -14.40 -8.38
N ASN A 654 -25.03 -14.56 -8.62
CA ASN A 654 -25.97 -13.51 -9.06
C ASN A 654 -25.32 -12.48 -10.03
N THR A 655 -24.72 -13.01 -11.10
CA THR A 655 -23.94 -12.22 -12.06
C THR A 655 -24.49 -12.39 -13.46
N TYR A 656 -24.67 -11.28 -14.16
CA TYR A 656 -25.16 -11.23 -15.53
C TYR A 656 -24.04 -10.79 -16.47
N ILE A 657 -23.93 -11.44 -17.63
CA ILE A 657 -23.07 -11.00 -18.71
C ILE A 657 -23.94 -10.47 -19.84
N HIS A 658 -23.70 -9.24 -20.25
CA HIS A 658 -24.33 -8.59 -21.39
C HIS A 658 -23.30 -8.31 -22.48
N GLU A 659 -23.67 -8.50 -23.73
CA GLU A 659 -22.89 -8.08 -24.90
C GLU A 659 -23.35 -6.68 -25.34
N ASN A 660 -22.40 -5.76 -25.49
CA ASN A 660 -22.62 -4.45 -26.09
C ASN A 660 -22.68 -4.60 -27.62
N LEU A 661 -23.85 -4.36 -28.20
CA LEU A 661 -24.09 -4.51 -29.63
C LEU A 661 -23.50 -3.36 -30.47
N SER A 662 -23.07 -2.28 -29.83
CA SER A 662 -22.35 -1.18 -30.49
C SER A 662 -20.83 -1.40 -30.54
N TRP A 663 -20.33 -2.49 -29.97
CA TRP A 663 -18.90 -2.83 -29.87
C TRP A 663 -18.14 -2.59 -31.19
N GLN A 664 -16.92 -2.07 -31.06
CA GLN A 664 -16.01 -1.82 -32.17
C GLN A 664 -14.66 -2.53 -31.92
N PRO A 665 -13.98 -3.00 -32.97
CA PRO A 665 -12.64 -3.57 -32.85
C PRO A 665 -11.66 -2.62 -32.16
N ARG A 666 -10.67 -3.21 -31.47
CA ARG A 666 -9.60 -2.47 -30.78
C ARG A 666 -8.76 -1.65 -31.74
N VAL A 667 -8.43 -2.20 -32.91
CA VAL A 667 -7.77 -1.48 -34.00
C VAL A 667 -8.80 -1.26 -35.10
N ARG A 668 -9.00 -0.02 -35.50
CA ARG A 668 -10.00 0.33 -36.52
C ARG A 668 -9.56 1.53 -37.33
N PHE A 669 -10.00 1.60 -38.59
CA PHE A 669 -9.75 2.71 -39.47
C PHE A 669 -11.01 3.53 -39.71
N LEU A 670 -10.91 4.85 -39.53
CA LEU A 670 -12.02 5.79 -39.62
C LEU A 670 -11.62 6.94 -40.55
N THR A 671 -12.49 7.29 -41.49
CA THR A 671 -12.21 8.33 -42.48
C THR A 671 -12.68 9.71 -42.01
N GLN A 672 -13.68 9.81 -41.14
CA GLN A 672 -14.24 11.10 -40.71
C GLN A 672 -13.77 11.46 -39.30
N ALA A 673 -13.55 12.76 -39.03
CA ALA A 673 -13.10 13.23 -37.73
C ALA A 673 -13.85 14.48 -37.25
N PHE A 674 -14.19 14.51 -35.97
CA PHE A 674 -14.54 15.73 -35.25
C PHE A 674 -13.30 16.27 -34.54
N ASN A 675 -12.88 17.49 -34.86
CA ASN A 675 -11.81 18.15 -34.13
C ASN A 675 -12.41 18.99 -33.01
N ILE A 676 -11.94 18.79 -31.79
CA ILE A 676 -12.48 19.44 -30.60
C ILE A 676 -11.36 20.08 -29.78
N LYS A 677 -11.66 21.23 -29.17
CA LYS A 677 -10.70 21.96 -28.33
C LYS A 677 -10.73 21.57 -26.85
N ASP A 678 -11.83 20.95 -26.42
CA ASP A 678 -12.09 20.62 -25.02
C ASP A 678 -12.71 19.23 -24.92
N GLU A 679 -12.21 18.45 -23.96
CA GLU A 679 -12.71 17.11 -23.61
C GLU A 679 -14.21 17.11 -23.28
N LYS A 680 -14.75 18.21 -22.73
CA LYS A 680 -16.19 18.37 -22.48
C LYS A 680 -17.02 18.20 -23.75
N MET A 681 -16.49 18.63 -24.89
CA MET A 681 -17.16 18.48 -26.19
C MET A 681 -17.27 17.00 -26.60
N THR A 682 -16.29 16.16 -26.24
CA THR A 682 -16.37 14.71 -26.46
C THR A 682 -17.59 14.12 -25.78
N ARG A 683 -17.84 14.51 -24.52
CA ARG A 683 -19.02 14.05 -23.76
C ARG A 683 -20.31 14.47 -24.45
N TYR A 684 -20.40 15.72 -24.89
CA TYR A 684 -21.58 16.22 -25.60
C TYR A 684 -21.84 15.46 -26.90
N ILE A 685 -20.79 15.25 -27.72
CA ILE A 685 -20.87 14.49 -28.98
C ILE A 685 -21.33 13.06 -28.74
N PHE A 686 -20.75 12.38 -27.74
CA PHE A 686 -21.12 11.00 -27.43
C PHE A 686 -22.53 10.89 -26.83
N ALA A 687 -22.99 11.89 -26.09
CA ALA A 687 -24.33 11.89 -25.49
C ALA A 687 -25.44 12.22 -26.51
N ASN A 688 -25.15 13.05 -27.52
CA ASN A 688 -26.14 13.58 -28.46
C ASN A 688 -25.82 13.20 -29.91
N PRO A 689 -25.80 11.89 -30.27
CA PRO A 689 -25.39 11.44 -31.61
C PRO A 689 -26.34 11.90 -32.71
N LYS A 690 -27.65 12.03 -32.43
CA LYS A 690 -28.65 12.48 -33.41
C LYS A 690 -28.46 13.94 -33.79
N GLU A 691 -28.09 14.78 -32.82
CA GLU A 691 -27.85 16.21 -33.04
C GLU A 691 -26.52 16.46 -33.74
N THR A 692 -25.48 15.70 -33.37
CA THR A 692 -24.12 15.90 -33.88
C THR A 692 -23.82 15.11 -35.15
N GLY A 693 -24.67 14.14 -35.52
CA GLY A 693 -24.39 13.18 -36.59
C GLY A 693 -23.31 12.14 -36.23
N TYR A 694 -22.92 12.07 -34.96
CA TYR A 694 -21.86 11.16 -34.52
C TYR A 694 -22.24 9.69 -34.63
N SER A 695 -21.29 8.90 -35.11
CA SER A 695 -21.37 7.44 -35.17
C SER A 695 -19.98 6.87 -34.90
N PRO A 696 -19.81 5.97 -33.91
CA PRO A 696 -18.51 5.40 -33.55
C PRO A 696 -17.88 4.52 -34.65
N GLN A 697 -18.66 4.10 -35.65
CA GLN A 697 -18.20 3.33 -36.81
C GLN A 697 -17.59 4.21 -37.92
N LYS A 698 -17.91 5.51 -37.93
CA LYS A 698 -17.52 6.43 -39.01
C LYS A 698 -16.58 7.54 -38.55
N HIS A 699 -16.76 7.98 -37.30
CA HIS A 699 -16.15 9.19 -36.78
C HIS A 699 -15.14 8.90 -35.67
N VAL A 700 -13.97 9.53 -35.76
CA VAL A 700 -13.06 9.70 -34.64
C VAL A 700 -13.22 11.10 -34.04
N VAL A 701 -13.21 11.22 -32.72
CA VAL A 701 -13.18 12.55 -32.06
C VAL A 701 -11.74 12.85 -31.66
N LEU A 702 -11.10 13.82 -32.28
CA LEU A 702 -9.71 14.20 -32.06
C LEU A 702 -9.62 15.43 -31.17
N LEU A 703 -8.86 15.34 -30.08
CA LEU A 703 -8.53 16.51 -29.27
C LEU A 703 -7.45 17.32 -29.99
N GLU A 704 -7.74 18.59 -30.28
CA GLU A 704 -6.84 19.51 -30.94
C GLU A 704 -5.58 19.74 -30.07
N ASP A 705 -4.48 19.11 -30.46
CA ASP A 705 -3.16 19.52 -29.99
C ASP A 705 -2.65 20.65 -30.89
N LYS A 706 -2.61 21.87 -30.33
CA LYS A 706 -2.18 23.08 -31.06
C LYS A 706 -0.81 22.89 -31.73
N ALA A 707 0.11 22.14 -31.12
CA ALA A 707 1.45 21.92 -31.67
C ALA A 707 1.45 21.02 -32.92
N LEU A 708 0.47 20.12 -33.04
CA LEU A 708 0.34 19.19 -34.17
C LEU A 708 -0.48 19.77 -35.33
N ILE A 709 -1.34 20.74 -35.04
CA ILE A 709 -2.16 21.45 -36.04
C ILE A 709 -1.34 22.56 -36.73
N GLU A 710 -0.41 23.20 -36.03
CA GLU A 710 0.50 24.20 -36.60
C GLU A 710 1.49 23.61 -37.62
N ALA A 711 1.82 22.31 -37.49
CA ALA A 711 2.48 21.54 -38.55
C ALA A 711 1.47 21.22 -39.67
N LYS A 712 1.20 22.21 -40.55
CA LYS A 712 0.29 22.17 -41.71
C LYS A 712 0.48 20.97 -42.67
N ARG A 713 0.14 19.75 -42.23
CA ARG A 713 0.11 18.51 -43.04
C ARG A 713 -1.15 17.70 -42.76
N LEU A 714 -2.30 18.36 -42.65
CA LEU A 714 -3.58 17.68 -42.47
C LEU A 714 -4.50 18.04 -43.65
N ILE A 715 -4.50 17.21 -44.69
CA ILE A 715 -5.48 17.25 -45.79
C ILE A 715 -6.87 16.91 -45.20
N PRO A 716 -7.98 17.58 -45.54
CA PRO A 716 -9.30 17.16 -45.07
C PRO A 716 -9.61 15.73 -45.56
N PRO A 717 -10.23 14.86 -44.75
CA PRO A 717 -10.67 13.57 -45.25
C PRO A 717 -11.71 13.75 -46.37
N GLN A 718 -11.52 13.06 -47.50
CA GLN A 718 -12.49 13.02 -48.59
C GLN A 718 -13.58 11.99 -48.23
N GLU A 719 -14.85 12.33 -48.50
CA GLU A 719 -15.97 11.40 -48.35
C GLU A 719 -15.82 10.24 -49.35
N ALA A 720 -15.46 9.05 -48.85
CA ALA A 720 -15.46 7.84 -49.64
C ALA A 720 -16.81 7.13 -49.53
N ALA A 721 -17.51 6.98 -50.66
CA ALA A 721 -18.83 6.37 -50.75
C ALA A 721 -18.83 4.82 -50.61
N GLN A 722 -17.66 4.16 -50.59
CA GLN A 722 -17.50 2.71 -50.43
C GLN A 722 -16.25 2.36 -49.60
N LYS A 723 -16.27 1.19 -48.94
CA LYS A 723 -15.14 0.68 -48.14
C LYS A 723 -13.97 0.34 -49.06
N GLN A 724 -12.90 1.14 -48.99
CA GLN A 724 -11.71 1.05 -49.85
C GLN A 724 -10.43 0.69 -49.08
N TRP A 725 -10.57 -0.03 -47.96
CA TRP A 725 -9.46 -0.43 -47.09
C TRP A 725 -9.64 -1.85 -46.57
N SER A 726 -8.52 -2.52 -46.25
CA SER A 726 -8.51 -3.82 -45.57
C SER A 726 -8.87 -3.66 -44.10
N GLU A 727 -9.29 -4.72 -43.40
CA GLU A 727 -9.31 -4.65 -41.94
C GLU A 727 -7.87 -4.56 -41.40
N PRO A 728 -7.56 -3.66 -40.45
CA PRO A 728 -6.26 -3.65 -39.80
C PRO A 728 -6.01 -4.98 -39.08
N GLN A 729 -4.82 -5.55 -39.26
CA GLN A 729 -4.43 -6.82 -38.64
C GLN A 729 -3.27 -6.61 -37.68
N ILE A 730 -3.42 -7.03 -36.42
CA ILE A 730 -2.31 -7.10 -35.46
C ILE A 730 -1.45 -8.31 -35.84
N LEU A 731 -0.19 -8.08 -36.19
CA LEU A 731 0.76 -9.13 -36.55
C LEU A 731 1.40 -9.74 -35.30
N THR A 732 1.93 -8.89 -34.43
CA THR A 732 2.55 -9.28 -33.16
C THR A 732 2.17 -8.30 -32.07
N GLU A 733 2.10 -8.81 -30.84
CA GLU A 733 1.79 -8.01 -29.66
C GLU A 733 2.60 -8.51 -28.46
N SER A 734 3.23 -7.56 -27.79
CA SER A 734 3.84 -7.67 -26.46
C SER A 734 3.29 -6.55 -25.58
N ASN A 735 3.63 -6.55 -24.30
CA ASN A 735 3.19 -5.49 -23.38
C ASN A 735 3.51 -4.08 -23.90
N ASN A 736 4.72 -3.87 -24.44
CA ASN A 736 5.21 -2.55 -24.83
C ASN A 736 5.20 -2.30 -26.34
N ARG A 737 4.77 -3.27 -27.16
CA ARG A 737 4.91 -3.18 -28.61
C ARG A 737 3.77 -3.85 -29.35
N ILE A 738 3.20 -3.15 -30.32
CA ILE A 738 2.10 -3.63 -31.15
C ILE A 738 2.45 -3.37 -32.62
N GLU A 739 2.46 -4.43 -33.43
CA GLU A 739 2.67 -4.36 -34.88
C GLU A 739 1.35 -4.54 -35.62
N ILE A 740 1.07 -3.65 -36.58
CA ILE A 740 -0.18 -3.64 -37.34
C ILE A 740 0.14 -3.55 -38.83
N SER A 741 -0.45 -4.45 -39.61
CA SER A 741 -0.50 -4.37 -41.08
C SER A 741 -1.85 -3.81 -41.51
N PHE A 742 -1.84 -2.85 -42.42
CA PHE A 742 -3.05 -2.20 -42.89
C PHE A 742 -2.88 -1.64 -44.30
N LYS A 743 -3.88 -1.83 -45.17
CA LYS A 743 -3.90 -1.27 -46.53
C LYS A 743 -5.11 -0.39 -46.72
N THR A 744 -4.92 0.81 -47.28
CA THR A 744 -6.01 1.74 -47.58
C THR A 744 -5.77 2.46 -48.90
N ASN A 745 -6.83 2.71 -49.67
CA ASN A 745 -6.76 3.58 -50.85
C ASN A 745 -7.24 5.02 -50.55
N THR A 746 -7.57 5.32 -49.30
CA THR A 746 -8.03 6.64 -48.85
C THR A 746 -7.24 7.12 -47.64
N SER A 747 -7.25 8.43 -47.42
CA SER A 747 -6.70 9.01 -46.19
C SER A 747 -7.67 8.87 -45.02
N GLY A 748 -7.16 8.65 -43.83
CA GLY A 748 -7.96 8.53 -42.62
C GLY A 748 -7.13 8.34 -41.36
N TYR A 749 -7.77 7.82 -40.32
CA TYR A 749 -7.20 7.65 -39.00
C TYR A 749 -7.27 6.19 -38.58
N LEU A 750 -6.12 5.59 -38.29
CA LEU A 750 -6.07 4.33 -37.59
C LEU A 750 -6.11 4.60 -36.09
N VAL A 751 -7.20 4.16 -35.46
CA VAL A 751 -7.45 4.30 -34.02
C VAL A 751 -7.09 2.99 -33.34
N LEU A 752 -6.30 3.10 -32.29
CA LEU A 752 -6.03 2.02 -31.35
C LEU A 752 -6.72 2.38 -30.04
N ALA A 753 -7.70 1.56 -29.65
CA ALA A 753 -8.55 1.77 -28.47
C ALA A 753 -7.83 1.65 -27.13
N ASP A 754 -6.50 1.76 -27.10
CA ASP A 754 -5.70 1.76 -25.89
C ASP A 754 -5.52 3.19 -25.36
N GLN A 755 -5.24 3.31 -24.07
CA GLN A 755 -5.04 4.61 -23.45
C GLN A 755 -3.88 5.39 -24.11
N TYR A 756 -4.10 6.68 -24.38
CA TYR A 756 -3.07 7.64 -24.75
C TYR A 756 -2.14 7.91 -23.56
N ALA A 757 -0.83 7.89 -23.81
CA ALA A 757 0.21 8.26 -22.86
C ALA A 757 1.46 8.75 -23.62
N ALA A 758 2.17 9.73 -23.05
CA ALA A 758 3.29 10.41 -23.71
C ALA A 758 4.48 9.49 -24.08
N GLY A 759 4.63 8.34 -23.42
CA GLY A 759 5.71 7.38 -23.72
C GLY A 759 5.51 6.53 -24.97
N TRP A 760 4.36 6.65 -25.66
CA TRP A 760 4.11 5.90 -26.89
C TRP A 760 4.72 6.58 -28.11
N GLN A 761 5.29 5.77 -29.00
CA GLN A 761 5.83 6.18 -30.29
C GLN A 761 5.19 5.34 -31.38
N ALA A 762 4.98 5.94 -32.56
CA ALA A 762 4.44 5.27 -33.73
C ALA A 762 5.38 5.45 -34.91
N VAL A 763 5.65 4.35 -35.63
CA VAL A 763 6.47 4.33 -36.84
C VAL A 763 5.69 3.63 -37.93
N ASP A 764 5.64 4.21 -39.13
CA ASP A 764 5.05 3.63 -40.33
C ASP A 764 6.13 3.44 -41.40
N ASN A 765 6.41 2.20 -41.79
CA ASN A 765 7.44 1.89 -42.79
C ASN A 765 8.80 2.56 -42.52
N GLY A 766 9.18 2.71 -41.24
CA GLY A 766 10.42 3.37 -40.80
C GLY A 766 10.31 4.88 -40.56
N GLN A 767 9.21 5.53 -40.94
CA GLN A 767 8.97 6.96 -40.70
C GLN A 767 8.18 7.18 -39.41
N GLN A 768 8.67 8.08 -38.53
CA GLN A 768 7.96 8.43 -37.31
C GLN A 768 6.67 9.20 -37.61
N LEU A 769 5.57 8.77 -37.00
CA LEU A 769 4.27 9.42 -37.08
C LEU A 769 3.90 10.06 -35.74
N PRO A 770 3.23 11.23 -35.76
CA PRO A 770 2.66 11.78 -34.55
C PRO A 770 1.46 10.96 -34.07
N ILE A 771 1.40 10.73 -32.77
CA ILE A 771 0.25 10.10 -32.12
C ILE A 771 -0.73 11.19 -31.67
N LEU A 772 -1.97 11.07 -32.13
CA LEU A 772 -3.08 11.95 -31.78
C LEU A 772 -3.88 11.35 -30.62
N ARG A 773 -4.41 12.20 -29.74
CA ARG A 773 -5.39 11.80 -28.73
C ARG A 773 -6.78 11.76 -29.35
N ALA A 774 -7.43 10.59 -29.28
CA ALA A 774 -8.69 10.28 -29.93
C ALA A 774 -9.73 9.76 -28.94
N ASN A 775 -11.01 9.92 -29.27
CA ASN A 775 -12.17 9.35 -28.56
C ASN A 775 -12.01 9.40 -27.04
N PHE A 776 -11.71 10.60 -26.52
CA PHE A 776 -11.45 10.87 -25.11
C PHE A 776 -10.09 10.37 -24.60
N MET A 777 -9.83 9.07 -24.61
CA MET A 777 -8.64 8.46 -23.99
C MET A 777 -7.83 7.58 -24.94
N ASN A 778 -8.29 7.36 -26.18
CA ASN A 778 -7.61 6.52 -27.15
C ASN A 778 -6.47 7.26 -27.86
N ARG A 779 -5.70 6.49 -28.64
CA ARG A 779 -4.65 6.99 -29.53
C ARG A 779 -4.98 6.72 -30.99
N ALA A 780 -4.59 7.64 -31.85
CA ALA A 780 -4.77 7.51 -33.29
C ALA A 780 -3.54 7.99 -34.05
N VAL A 781 -3.32 7.44 -35.23
CA VAL A 781 -2.35 7.96 -36.21
C VAL A 781 -3.07 8.25 -37.50
N ARG A 782 -2.62 9.29 -38.20
CA ARG A 782 -3.15 9.64 -39.50
C ARG A 782 -2.37 8.92 -40.59
N LEU A 783 -3.08 8.28 -41.52
CA LEU A 783 -2.51 7.55 -42.64
C LEU A 783 -3.00 8.12 -43.96
N GLY A 784 -2.12 8.15 -44.96
CA GLY A 784 -2.47 8.38 -46.36
C GLY A 784 -2.92 7.10 -47.04
N PRO A 785 -3.22 7.13 -48.35
CA PRO A 785 -3.38 5.91 -49.14
C PRO A 785 -2.05 5.16 -49.27
N GLY A 786 -2.08 3.83 -49.13
CA GLY A 786 -0.91 2.96 -49.25
C GLY A 786 -1.00 1.65 -48.46
N ASP A 787 0.10 0.90 -48.51
CA ASP A 787 0.38 -0.23 -47.64
C ASP A 787 1.16 0.25 -46.42
N HIS A 788 0.64 -0.02 -45.23
CA HIS A 788 1.20 0.46 -43.96
C HIS A 788 1.64 -0.71 -43.09
N HIS A 789 2.86 -0.59 -42.57
CA HIS A 789 3.38 -1.45 -41.52
C HIS A 789 3.70 -0.59 -40.31
N LEU A 790 2.75 -0.57 -39.37
CA LEU A 790 2.76 0.30 -38.21
C LEU A 790 3.32 -0.42 -36.99
N ILE A 791 4.26 0.24 -36.31
CA ILE A 791 4.84 -0.23 -35.06
C ILE A 791 4.55 0.82 -33.99
N PHE A 792 3.76 0.45 -32.99
CA PHE A 792 3.62 1.20 -31.76
C PHE A 792 4.57 0.63 -30.72
N SER A 793 5.40 1.48 -30.10
CA SER A 793 6.29 1.08 -29.00
C SER A 793 6.20 2.03 -27.82
N TYR A 794 6.22 1.48 -26.61
CA TYR A 794 6.14 2.25 -25.37
C TYR A 794 7.47 2.28 -24.63
N THR A 795 7.88 3.47 -24.22
CA THR A 795 8.96 3.66 -23.24
C THR A 795 8.57 4.81 -22.33
N PRO A 796 8.50 4.61 -20.99
CA PRO A 796 8.16 5.69 -20.07
C PRO A 796 9.12 6.87 -20.25
N PRO A 797 8.62 8.12 -20.25
CA PRO A 797 9.51 9.29 -20.20
C PRO A 797 10.45 9.19 -18.99
N GLY A 798 11.73 9.48 -19.18
CA GLY A 798 12.75 9.35 -18.13
C GLY A 798 13.33 7.93 -17.94
N TRP A 799 12.84 6.91 -18.64
CA TRP A 799 13.32 5.53 -18.53
C TRP A 799 14.83 5.38 -18.76
N GLN A 800 15.33 5.86 -19.90
CA GLN A 800 16.74 5.73 -20.27
C GLN A 800 17.65 6.53 -19.33
N ALA A 801 17.24 7.75 -18.96
CA ALA A 801 17.96 8.58 -18.00
C ALA A 801 18.02 7.91 -16.62
N GLY A 802 16.92 7.29 -16.19
CA GLY A 802 16.84 6.57 -14.92
C GLY A 802 17.79 5.38 -14.89
N LEU A 803 17.78 4.56 -15.94
CA LEU A 803 18.67 3.41 -16.09
C LEU A 803 20.15 3.82 -16.07
N LEU A 804 20.54 4.83 -16.86
CA LEU A 804 21.92 5.31 -16.93
C LEU A 804 22.38 5.90 -15.59
N THR A 805 21.53 6.69 -14.94
CA THR A 805 21.82 7.29 -13.62
C THR A 805 21.99 6.22 -12.56
N THR A 806 21.12 5.20 -12.53
CA THR A 806 21.25 4.10 -11.59
C THR A 806 22.51 3.28 -11.85
N ALA A 807 22.81 2.93 -13.10
CA ALA A 807 24.02 2.16 -13.43
C ALA A 807 25.30 2.90 -13.03
N THR A 808 25.43 4.18 -13.40
CA THR A 808 26.58 5.02 -13.03
C THR A 808 26.71 5.19 -11.51
N THR A 809 25.60 5.37 -10.81
CA THR A 809 25.59 5.50 -9.34
C THR A 809 25.99 4.20 -8.66
N VAL A 810 25.60 3.03 -9.19
CA VAL A 810 26.07 1.72 -8.68
C VAL A 810 27.58 1.61 -8.78
N PHE A 811 28.18 1.94 -9.93
CA PHE A 811 29.64 1.91 -10.09
C PHE A 811 30.35 2.91 -9.16
N LEU A 812 29.81 4.12 -9.02
CA LEU A 812 30.34 5.13 -8.11
C LEU A 812 30.28 4.65 -6.65
N TRP A 813 29.13 4.12 -6.22
CA TRP A 813 28.94 3.59 -4.87
C TRP A 813 29.92 2.44 -4.59
N LEU A 814 30.08 1.50 -5.53
CA LEU A 814 31.04 0.39 -5.41
C LEU A 814 32.49 0.90 -5.31
N GLY A 815 32.87 1.88 -6.12
CA GLY A 815 34.19 2.50 -6.06
C GLY A 815 34.46 3.16 -4.70
N LEU A 816 33.50 3.93 -4.19
CA LEU A 816 33.57 4.56 -2.87
C LEU A 816 33.60 3.52 -1.73
N TRP A 817 32.85 2.43 -1.87
CA TRP A 817 32.84 1.33 -0.90
C TRP A 817 34.21 0.67 -0.82
N LEU A 818 34.78 0.28 -1.96
CA LEU A 818 36.11 -0.32 -2.03
C LEU A 818 37.19 0.64 -1.50
N TRP A 819 37.09 1.93 -1.83
CA TRP A 819 37.98 2.96 -1.31
C TRP A 819 37.89 3.08 0.21
N SER A 820 36.67 3.08 0.78
CA SER A 820 36.46 3.16 2.23
C SER A 820 37.03 1.97 3.01
N ARG A 821 37.24 0.82 2.34
CA ARG A 821 37.80 -0.41 2.92
C ARG A 821 39.33 -0.46 2.84
N ARG A 822 39.98 0.37 2.03
CA ARG A 822 41.45 0.45 1.99
C ARG A 822 41.93 1.06 3.31
N LYS A 823 42.64 0.27 4.14
CA LYS A 823 43.38 0.83 5.27
C LYS A 823 44.40 1.83 4.71
N PRO A 824 44.57 3.03 5.28
CA PRO A 824 45.76 3.79 5.03
C PRO A 824 46.93 2.95 5.55
N GLN A 825 47.79 2.45 4.65
CA GLN A 825 49.15 2.09 5.03
C GLN A 825 49.78 3.41 5.48
N LEU A 826 49.74 3.70 6.79
CA LEU A 826 50.69 4.62 7.38
C LEU A 826 52.05 3.99 7.09
N ALA A 827 52.78 4.60 6.16
CA ALA A 827 54.20 4.34 6.01
C ALA A 827 54.81 4.44 7.40
N ALA A 828 55.36 3.32 7.89
CA ALA A 828 56.23 3.34 9.04
C ALA A 828 57.33 4.36 8.71
N ILE A 829 57.29 5.53 9.35
CA ILE A 829 58.44 6.42 9.39
C ILE A 829 59.49 5.58 10.14
N PRO A 830 60.62 5.21 9.51
CA PRO A 830 61.70 4.55 10.23
C PRO A 830 62.15 5.54 11.31
N ALA A 831 62.19 5.08 12.56
CA ALA A 831 62.84 5.83 13.62
C ALA A 831 64.33 5.88 13.30
N ASN A 832 64.82 7.05 12.89
CA ASN A 832 66.23 7.43 12.95
C ASN A 832 66.34 8.67 13.84
#